data_AF-A0A9N8HJU9-F1
#
_entry.id   AF-A0A9N8HJU9-F1
#
_cell.length_a   1.000
_cell.length_b   1.000
_cell.length_c   1.000
_cell.angle_alpha   90.00
_cell.angle_beta   90.00
_cell.angle_gamma   90.00
#
_symmetry.space_group_name_H-M   'P 1'
#
loop_
_entity.id
_entity.type
_entity.pdbx_description
1 polymer ?
#
loop_
_entity_poly.entity_id
_entity_poly.type
_entity_poly.pdbx_seq_one_letter_code
_entity_poly.pdbx_strand_id
1 'polypeptide(L)'
;MKFQTILFPLLWFATANAYGSFPAMERSIEIDGNGCSDIKWTVDKEAMTLRIAFKSAIDTEWVGLGISEFGTMKGTDIMLVKMIDNGADEPSFVAEDLISTDFVKPRKDILQNVELIHAELDEDGRIHALVERPLDSCDYDDIAVEPFQQSIICASGYLDDNNEILYHGPAVRSATTVNFMIDEDLFYGTIGFSNHSNEEIGKTLLDEQGIVTLWETGSGGQDHVAIDVQLPKITLPQDKVTSFACVAFRLPPEIPVRVIAAETVWGDGKIHANTGERPSYIHHQTLYQCEGDADHHSVVEGQAFDCEFKMPDCPMALGIARSPRIKGPPGLHLTLEPGFYVLQVHYENAARATIVDDRAGLRLWAEPPALPTWTNPSRFVTLEAYLDTIHVPADQNQEEIEVHYQISGEASRAVLPPDGVQVFMNLLHMHDRGVCGHLQLIRDGVHVQDIINTISFDKNSQQPNFRMWKYLPGDTLVMTCVYKPQKDVDTYGGKAASAEMCNALLGMTPPVPGFVRALGVVTPADQPFGKSQIAGGNSFAYDRSETATHAPTYKETKDFKHLVDHHMKFCELAARDALLTPPIRITDPGVNIALFQILVLAFIAIVSSQWKAIKNMACERTKRNTVCYVLELVYSTVVLPFLLADYMTLITNEQSVDTVDAELYIPTRTIGVGLIFLYLAELFYKQGIRSDLILHHVVAILMAMLCYVAGIETFSVKVATKLGATLCLMAGTEQPMYFALLLKNLGYATDWWWPKLCYFAAIFNAITKAALITLFAYMLAVSYRGIDVSWEIGTWSFSSWMQAPSWINANVVTAILSVLLVLLTLAQVFLGRVLFALASKYSHMVQGKGKVPSTTCTPSEAEETASSEIEIEEPTNKHGSSSCESDLWPDDISV
;
A
#
# COMPACT_ATOMS: atom_id res chain seq x y z
N MET A 1 -30.27 -45.92 8.81
CA MET A 1 -31.68 -45.48 8.61
C MET A 1 -31.65 -43.95 8.49
N LYS A 2 -32.35 -43.42 7.49
CA LYS A 2 -32.15 -42.12 6.82
C LYS A 2 -32.46 -40.90 7.70
N PHE A 3 -31.56 -39.91 7.76
CA PHE A 3 -31.83 -38.53 8.19
C PHE A 3 -30.91 -37.56 7.43
N GLN A 4 -31.07 -37.48 6.10
CA GLN A 4 -30.21 -36.65 5.25
C GLN A 4 -30.97 -36.02 4.06
N THR A 5 -32.24 -35.61 4.22
CA THR A 5 -33.04 -35.22 3.04
C THR A 5 -34.12 -34.16 3.27
N ILE A 6 -33.88 -33.10 4.06
CA ILE A 6 -34.87 -31.98 4.14
C ILE A 6 -34.25 -30.55 4.08
N LEU A 7 -32.94 -30.32 4.18
CA LEU A 7 -32.39 -28.95 4.26
C LEU A 7 -31.78 -28.37 2.97
N PHE A 8 -31.95 -29.01 1.81
CA PHE A 8 -31.30 -28.57 0.55
C PHE A 8 -32.14 -27.85 -0.53
N PRO A 9 -33.49 -27.67 -0.45
CA PRO A 9 -34.19 -26.95 -1.52
C PRO A 9 -34.59 -25.48 -1.19
N LEU A 10 -34.34 -24.97 0.02
CA LEU A 10 -34.74 -23.60 0.39
C LEU A 10 -33.67 -22.52 0.18
N LEU A 11 -32.41 -22.92 -0.07
CA LEU A 11 -31.30 -22.00 -0.37
C LEU A 11 -31.08 -21.75 -1.87
N TRP A 12 -31.81 -22.45 -2.76
CA TRP A 12 -31.67 -22.29 -4.21
C TRP A 12 -32.66 -21.27 -4.81
N PHE A 13 -33.73 -20.91 -4.10
CA PHE A 13 -34.74 -19.98 -4.61
C PHE A 13 -34.50 -18.51 -4.24
N ALA A 14 -33.45 -18.18 -3.48
CA ALA A 14 -33.11 -16.81 -3.10
C ALA A 14 -31.98 -16.18 -3.96
N THR A 15 -31.33 -16.93 -4.85
CA THR A 15 -30.21 -16.43 -5.69
C THR A 15 -30.51 -16.39 -7.19
N ALA A 16 -31.71 -16.77 -7.63
CA ALA A 16 -32.04 -16.89 -9.05
C ALA A 16 -32.74 -15.67 -9.68
N ASN A 17 -32.96 -14.57 -8.95
CA ASN A 17 -33.72 -13.40 -9.45
C ASN A 17 -32.91 -12.08 -9.51
N ALA A 18 -31.59 -12.14 -9.50
CA ALA A 18 -30.73 -10.95 -9.68
C ALA A 18 -29.79 -11.04 -10.89
N TYR A 19 -30.00 -12.00 -11.80
CA TYR A 19 -29.24 -12.07 -13.05
C TYR A 19 -30.04 -11.39 -14.17
N GLY A 20 -29.60 -10.20 -14.56
CA GLY A 20 -30.12 -9.50 -15.74
C GLY A 20 -30.07 -7.98 -15.70
N SER A 21 -29.48 -7.34 -14.69
CA SER A 21 -29.31 -5.88 -14.69
C SER A 21 -27.99 -5.48 -14.05
N PHE A 22 -27.28 -4.54 -14.68
CA PHE A 22 -26.11 -3.89 -14.11
C PHE A 22 -26.44 -3.37 -12.70
N PRO A 23 -25.59 -3.65 -11.69
CA PRO A 23 -25.79 -3.12 -10.36
C PRO A 23 -25.74 -1.60 -10.40
N ALA A 24 -26.52 -0.95 -9.52
CA ALA A 24 -26.41 0.49 -9.34
C ALA A 24 -25.01 0.84 -8.83
N MET A 25 -24.29 1.68 -9.57
CA MET A 25 -22.96 2.15 -9.21
C MET A 25 -23.06 3.47 -8.46
N GLU A 26 -22.18 3.68 -7.48
CA GLU A 26 -22.26 4.85 -6.59
C GLU A 26 -21.81 6.14 -7.27
N ARG A 27 -20.84 6.06 -8.17
CA ARG A 27 -20.17 7.22 -8.78
C ARG A 27 -20.12 7.10 -10.29
N SER A 28 -20.03 8.24 -10.97
CA SER A 28 -19.93 8.32 -12.42
C SER A 28 -19.13 9.54 -12.85
N ILE A 29 -18.49 9.46 -14.02
CA ILE A 29 -17.82 10.59 -14.66
C ILE A 29 -18.19 10.64 -16.15
N GLU A 30 -18.39 11.85 -16.66
CA GLU A 30 -18.46 12.07 -18.10
C GLU A 30 -17.05 12.32 -18.63
N ILE A 31 -16.70 11.62 -19.71
CA ILE A 31 -15.41 11.74 -20.36
C ILE A 31 -15.61 12.39 -21.73
N ASP A 32 -14.82 13.43 -22.02
CA ASP A 32 -14.83 14.06 -23.34
C ASP A 32 -14.12 13.15 -24.36
N GLY A 33 -14.78 12.91 -25.50
CA GLY A 33 -14.25 12.16 -26.63
C GLY A 33 -15.08 10.94 -27.03
N ASN A 34 -14.61 10.19 -28.03
CA ASN A 34 -15.36 9.08 -28.64
C ASN A 34 -14.80 7.70 -28.27
N GLY A 35 -13.83 7.60 -27.34
CA GLY A 35 -13.19 6.33 -26.99
C GLY A 35 -14.06 5.40 -26.17
N CYS A 36 -14.76 5.94 -25.18
CA CYS A 36 -15.74 5.22 -24.38
C CYS A 36 -16.66 6.20 -23.67
N SER A 37 -17.71 5.70 -23.04
CA SER A 37 -18.71 6.51 -22.34
C SER A 37 -19.22 5.80 -21.08
N ASP A 38 -20.02 6.53 -20.29
CA ASP A 38 -20.76 6.02 -19.13
C ASP A 38 -19.87 5.31 -18.10
N ILE A 39 -18.71 5.90 -17.78
CA ILE A 39 -17.78 5.34 -16.80
C ILE A 39 -18.38 5.52 -15.40
N LYS A 40 -18.67 4.40 -14.74
CA LYS A 40 -19.25 4.34 -13.40
C LYS A 40 -18.47 3.41 -12.51
N TRP A 41 -18.30 3.74 -11.23
CA TRP A 41 -17.56 2.90 -10.31
C TRP A 41 -18.11 2.90 -8.90
N THR A 42 -17.73 1.87 -8.15
CA THR A 42 -17.99 1.71 -6.72
C THR A 42 -16.71 1.17 -6.08
N VAL A 43 -16.32 1.75 -4.94
CA VAL A 43 -15.16 1.30 -4.16
C VAL A 43 -15.65 0.58 -2.92
N ASP A 44 -15.32 -0.70 -2.80
CA ASP A 44 -15.54 -1.47 -1.58
C ASP A 44 -14.29 -1.36 -0.70
N LYS A 45 -14.37 -0.53 0.33
CA LYS A 45 -13.26 -0.30 1.28
C LYS A 45 -13.05 -1.47 2.24
N GLU A 46 -14.04 -2.35 2.41
CA GLU A 46 -13.91 -3.54 3.26
C GLU A 46 -13.25 -4.67 2.49
N ALA A 47 -13.66 -4.88 1.23
CA ALA A 47 -13.07 -5.87 0.33
C ALA A 47 -11.77 -5.40 -0.33
N MET A 48 -11.44 -4.09 -0.23
CA MET A 48 -10.32 -3.46 -0.92
C MET A 48 -10.38 -3.65 -2.44
N THR A 49 -11.56 -3.50 -3.04
CA THR A 49 -11.78 -3.67 -4.49
C THR A 49 -12.43 -2.44 -5.14
N LEU A 50 -12.13 -2.27 -6.42
CA LEU A 50 -12.76 -1.32 -7.34
C LEU A 50 -13.60 -2.11 -8.34
N ARG A 51 -14.91 -1.86 -8.36
CA ARG A 51 -15.78 -2.27 -9.47
C ARG A 51 -15.99 -1.09 -10.39
N ILE A 52 -15.75 -1.29 -11.68
CA ILE A 52 -15.87 -0.25 -12.69
C ILE A 52 -16.63 -0.75 -13.92
N ALA A 53 -17.60 0.03 -14.35
CA ALA A 53 -18.39 -0.17 -15.54
C ALA A 53 -18.08 0.90 -16.59
N PHE A 54 -18.02 0.52 -17.85
CA PHE A 54 -17.75 1.43 -18.96
C PHE A 54 -18.31 0.88 -20.28
N LYS A 55 -18.61 1.78 -21.23
CA LYS A 55 -19.18 1.45 -22.54
C LYS A 55 -18.24 1.79 -23.68
N SER A 56 -18.13 0.90 -24.66
CA SER A 56 -17.34 1.13 -25.88
C SER A 56 -17.95 2.21 -26.78
N ALA A 57 -17.23 2.60 -27.85
CA ALA A 57 -17.87 3.27 -28.97
C ALA A 57 -18.88 2.34 -29.69
N ILE A 58 -19.71 2.94 -30.56
CA ILE A 58 -20.70 2.22 -31.36
C ILE A 58 -19.98 1.24 -32.31
N ASP A 59 -20.51 0.02 -32.44
CA ASP A 59 -20.05 -1.00 -33.39
C ASP A 59 -18.54 -1.32 -33.26
N THR A 60 -18.03 -1.47 -32.03
CA THR A 60 -16.64 -1.89 -31.75
C THR A 60 -16.60 -3.25 -31.03
N GLU A 61 -15.51 -3.98 -31.18
CA GLU A 61 -15.34 -5.36 -30.70
C GLU A 61 -14.49 -5.47 -29.42
N TRP A 62 -13.81 -4.39 -29.02
CA TRP A 62 -13.15 -4.29 -27.73
C TRP A 62 -13.23 -2.88 -27.15
N VAL A 63 -13.16 -2.78 -25.82
CA VAL A 63 -13.01 -1.53 -25.08
C VAL A 63 -11.98 -1.70 -23.97
N GLY A 64 -11.08 -0.73 -23.85
CA GLY A 64 -10.07 -0.70 -22.81
C GLY A 64 -10.18 0.57 -22.00
N LEU A 65 -10.17 0.42 -20.68
CA LEU A 65 -10.05 1.51 -19.72
C LEU A 65 -8.78 1.30 -18.92
N GLY A 66 -7.94 2.32 -18.79
CA GLY A 66 -6.70 2.20 -18.05
C GLY A 66 -6.45 3.33 -17.07
N ILE A 67 -5.83 3.00 -15.94
CA ILE A 67 -5.27 3.95 -14.98
C ILE A 67 -3.87 4.27 -15.47
N SER A 68 -3.56 5.55 -15.65
CA SER A 68 -2.34 6.03 -16.30
C SER A 68 -1.57 6.95 -15.38
N GLU A 69 -0.23 6.82 -15.36
CA GLU A 69 0.65 7.72 -14.62
C GLU A 69 0.47 9.19 -15.02
N PHE A 70 0.27 9.45 -16.32
CA PHE A 70 0.26 10.81 -16.88
C PHE A 70 -0.88 11.07 -17.88
N GLY A 71 -1.91 10.22 -17.89
CA GLY A 71 -3.03 10.35 -18.83
C GLY A 71 -2.64 10.06 -20.29
N THR A 72 -1.61 9.25 -20.52
CA THR A 72 -1.22 8.74 -21.85
C THR A 72 -1.09 7.24 -21.84
N MET A 73 -1.06 6.62 -23.01
CA MET A 73 -0.85 5.18 -23.14
C MET A 73 0.41 4.68 -22.42
N LYS A 74 1.50 5.43 -22.46
CA LYS A 74 2.77 5.07 -21.82
C LYS A 74 2.63 5.10 -20.28
N GLY A 75 2.98 4.00 -19.61
CA GLY A 75 2.81 3.85 -18.16
C GLY A 75 1.35 3.68 -17.75
N THR A 76 0.59 2.85 -18.47
CA THR A 76 -0.83 2.59 -18.17
C THR A 76 -1.06 1.12 -17.85
N ASP A 77 -1.78 0.91 -16.74
CA ASP A 77 -2.45 -0.33 -16.30
C ASP A 77 -3.85 -0.35 -16.92
N ILE A 78 -4.12 -1.32 -17.81
CA ILE A 78 -5.27 -1.34 -18.72
C ILE A 78 -6.15 -2.57 -18.47
N MET A 79 -7.39 -2.30 -18.08
CA MET A 79 -8.50 -3.25 -18.07
C MET A 79 -9.11 -3.32 -19.48
N LEU A 80 -8.77 -4.36 -20.26
CA LEU A 80 -9.33 -4.58 -21.59
C LEU A 80 -10.50 -5.58 -21.53
N VAL A 81 -11.62 -5.28 -22.19
CA VAL A 81 -12.70 -6.23 -22.44
C VAL A 81 -12.92 -6.38 -23.93
N LYS A 82 -12.92 -7.63 -24.42
CA LYS A 82 -13.10 -7.96 -25.84
C LYS A 82 -14.22 -8.96 -26.05
N MET A 83 -14.92 -8.79 -27.16
CA MET A 83 -15.94 -9.68 -27.67
C MET A 83 -15.29 -10.65 -28.66
N ILE A 84 -15.10 -11.91 -28.27
CA ILE A 84 -14.44 -12.92 -29.10
C ILE A 84 -15.47 -13.75 -29.86
N ASP A 85 -15.15 -14.07 -31.12
CA ASP A 85 -15.91 -15.04 -31.92
C ASP A 85 -15.37 -16.45 -31.64
N ASN A 86 -16.22 -17.28 -31.02
CA ASN A 86 -15.95 -18.68 -30.73
C ASN A 86 -16.75 -19.64 -31.62
N GLY A 87 -17.43 -19.14 -32.66
CA GLY A 87 -18.35 -19.91 -33.51
C GLY A 87 -19.63 -20.35 -32.80
N ALA A 88 -20.01 -19.68 -31.71
CA ALA A 88 -21.26 -19.85 -30.99
C ALA A 88 -22.29 -18.80 -31.43
N ASP A 89 -23.59 -19.11 -31.29
CA ASP A 89 -24.68 -18.20 -31.69
C ASP A 89 -24.78 -16.93 -30.81
N GLU A 90 -24.12 -16.92 -29.64
CA GLU A 90 -24.09 -15.77 -28.72
C GLU A 90 -22.66 -15.21 -28.57
N PRO A 91 -22.51 -13.87 -28.49
CA PRO A 91 -21.21 -13.23 -28.30
C PRO A 91 -20.62 -13.59 -26.94
N SER A 92 -19.33 -13.96 -26.92
CA SER A 92 -18.59 -14.24 -25.70
C SER A 92 -17.61 -13.12 -25.36
N PHE A 93 -17.52 -12.76 -24.08
CA PHE A 93 -16.67 -11.68 -23.60
C PHE A 93 -15.53 -12.19 -22.74
N VAL A 94 -14.37 -11.56 -22.86
CA VAL A 94 -13.18 -11.85 -22.05
C VAL A 94 -12.56 -10.55 -21.58
N ALA A 95 -12.17 -10.49 -20.30
CA ALA A 95 -11.32 -9.43 -19.78
C ALA A 95 -9.85 -9.86 -19.79
N GLU A 96 -8.96 -8.94 -20.13
CA GLU A 96 -7.51 -9.10 -20.09
C GLU A 96 -6.88 -7.92 -19.36
N ASP A 97 -5.93 -8.24 -18.49
CA ASP A 97 -5.06 -7.28 -17.83
C ASP A 97 -3.83 -7.00 -18.70
N LEU A 98 -3.59 -5.73 -19.00
CA LEU A 98 -2.54 -5.31 -19.92
C LEU A 98 -1.77 -4.13 -19.34
N ILE A 99 -0.46 -4.14 -19.57
CA ILE A 99 0.40 -3.00 -19.30
C ILE A 99 0.95 -2.41 -20.60
N SER A 100 0.96 -1.08 -20.67
CA SER A 100 1.59 -0.34 -21.75
C SER A 100 2.82 0.43 -21.28
N THR A 101 3.98 0.06 -21.82
CA THR A 101 5.27 0.71 -21.52
C THR A 101 5.69 1.73 -22.58
N ASP A 102 5.02 1.78 -23.73
CA ASP A 102 5.28 2.70 -24.85
C ASP A 102 4.03 2.81 -25.74
N PHE A 103 4.04 3.68 -26.76
CA PHE A 103 2.98 3.86 -27.76
C PHE A 103 2.90 2.70 -28.77
N VAL A 104 2.99 1.48 -28.28
CA VAL A 104 2.91 0.22 -29.01
C VAL A 104 1.78 -0.61 -28.43
N LYS A 105 1.37 -1.68 -29.14
CA LYS A 105 0.36 -2.61 -28.64
C LYS A 105 0.71 -3.03 -27.20
N PRO A 106 -0.20 -2.85 -26.22
CA PRO A 106 0.05 -3.24 -24.83
C PRO A 106 0.38 -4.73 -24.74
N ARG A 107 1.28 -5.08 -23.83
CA ARG A 107 1.56 -6.48 -23.53
C ARG A 107 0.56 -6.96 -22.49
N LYS A 108 0.25 -8.26 -22.51
CA LYS A 108 -0.48 -8.87 -21.40
C LYS A 108 0.36 -8.77 -20.13
N ASP A 109 -0.31 -8.43 -19.05
CA ASP A 109 0.29 -8.52 -17.74
C ASP A 109 0.59 -10.00 -17.41
N ILE A 110 1.64 -10.22 -16.63
CA ILE A 110 2.00 -11.52 -16.09
C ILE A 110 0.97 -11.96 -15.05
N LEU A 111 0.44 -11.02 -14.25
CA LEU A 111 -0.61 -11.27 -13.28
C LEU A 111 -1.95 -10.79 -13.83
N GLN A 112 -3.02 -11.57 -13.66
CA GLN A 112 -4.37 -11.17 -14.05
C GLN A 112 -5.07 -10.63 -12.81
N ASN A 113 -5.06 -9.32 -12.64
CA ASN A 113 -5.68 -8.64 -11.50
C ASN A 113 -7.07 -8.09 -11.81
N VAL A 114 -7.50 -8.21 -13.08
CA VAL A 114 -8.81 -7.80 -13.59
C VAL A 114 -9.74 -9.00 -13.78
N GLU A 115 -10.90 -8.98 -13.14
CA GLU A 115 -11.96 -9.97 -13.29
C GLU A 115 -13.16 -9.39 -14.05
N LEU A 116 -13.65 -10.13 -15.05
CA LEU A 116 -14.90 -9.79 -15.74
C LEU A 116 -16.10 -10.24 -14.90
N ILE A 117 -16.88 -9.30 -14.38
CA ILE A 117 -18.10 -9.59 -13.63
C ILE A 117 -19.28 -9.77 -14.58
N HIS A 118 -19.42 -8.87 -15.56
CA HIS A 118 -20.51 -8.93 -16.53
C HIS A 118 -20.15 -8.14 -17.79
N ALA A 119 -20.62 -8.59 -18.95
CA ALA A 119 -20.58 -7.82 -20.19
C ALA A 119 -21.75 -8.18 -21.09
N GLU A 120 -22.28 -7.19 -21.80
CA GLU A 120 -23.36 -7.35 -22.78
C GLU A 120 -23.22 -6.34 -23.93
N LEU A 121 -23.98 -6.54 -25.00
CA LEU A 121 -24.19 -5.53 -26.04
C LEU A 121 -25.44 -4.71 -25.72
N ASP A 122 -25.33 -3.39 -25.77
CA ASP A 122 -26.48 -2.50 -25.68
C ASP A 122 -27.28 -2.45 -27.01
N GLU A 123 -28.41 -1.75 -27.00
CA GLU A 123 -29.29 -1.61 -28.17
C GLU A 123 -28.59 -0.93 -29.37
N ASP A 124 -27.54 -0.16 -29.11
CA ASP A 124 -26.73 0.57 -30.10
C ASP A 124 -25.47 -0.22 -30.51
N GLY A 125 -25.32 -1.47 -30.09
CA GLY A 125 -24.17 -2.31 -30.43
C GLY A 125 -22.87 -1.96 -29.69
N ARG A 126 -22.95 -1.24 -28.55
CA ARG A 126 -21.78 -0.98 -27.69
C ARG A 126 -21.58 -2.12 -26.71
N ILE A 127 -20.33 -2.42 -26.42
CA ILE A 127 -19.95 -3.30 -25.31
C ILE A 127 -20.16 -2.51 -24.02
N HIS A 128 -21.05 -2.99 -23.16
CA HIS A 128 -21.20 -2.53 -21.79
C HIS A 128 -20.53 -3.54 -20.88
N ALA A 129 -19.42 -3.16 -20.25
CA ALA A 129 -18.62 -4.07 -19.42
C ALA A 129 -18.64 -3.62 -17.96
N LEU A 130 -18.59 -4.58 -17.04
CA LEU A 130 -18.36 -4.42 -15.61
C LEU A 130 -17.21 -5.33 -15.21
N VAL A 131 -16.14 -4.73 -14.70
CA VAL A 131 -14.94 -5.44 -14.21
C VAL A 131 -14.69 -5.11 -12.74
N GLU A 132 -13.98 -6.00 -12.06
CA GLU A 132 -13.51 -5.84 -10.69
C GLU A 132 -11.99 -6.00 -10.63
N ARG A 133 -11.31 -5.16 -9.85
CA ARG A 133 -9.88 -5.31 -9.53
C ARG A 133 -9.60 -4.90 -8.08
N PRO A 134 -8.50 -5.37 -7.45
CA PRO A 134 -8.04 -4.85 -6.17
C PRO A 134 -7.73 -3.35 -6.22
N LEU A 135 -7.84 -2.65 -5.08
CA LEU A 135 -7.38 -1.26 -4.96
C LEU A 135 -5.86 -1.17 -5.02
N ASP A 136 -5.14 -2.11 -4.42
CA ASP A 136 -3.70 -2.28 -4.56
C ASP A 136 -3.46 -3.76 -4.80
N SER A 137 -3.04 -4.12 -6.00
CA SER A 137 -2.81 -5.50 -6.43
C SER A 137 -1.45 -6.03 -5.99
N CYS A 138 -0.58 -5.16 -5.48
CA CYS A 138 0.80 -5.47 -5.16
C CYS A 138 1.67 -5.85 -6.37
N ASP A 139 1.18 -5.65 -7.60
CA ASP A 139 1.97 -5.78 -8.82
C ASP A 139 2.73 -4.48 -9.09
N TYR A 140 3.98 -4.59 -9.56
CA TYR A 140 4.76 -3.43 -10.02
C TYR A 140 4.30 -2.92 -11.38
N ASP A 141 3.67 -3.77 -12.17
CA ASP A 141 3.11 -3.39 -13.47
C ASP A 141 1.74 -2.67 -13.32
N ASP A 142 1.09 -2.77 -12.14
CA ASP A 142 -0.21 -2.15 -11.85
C ASP A 142 -0.11 -0.79 -11.15
N ILE A 143 -1.13 0.04 -11.37
CA ILE A 143 -1.30 1.30 -10.65
C ILE A 143 -2.35 1.14 -9.55
N ALA A 144 -1.91 1.35 -8.30
CA ALA A 144 -2.80 1.35 -7.13
C ALA A 144 -3.82 2.49 -7.19
N VAL A 145 -5.04 2.21 -6.75
CA VAL A 145 -6.13 3.17 -6.58
C VAL A 145 -5.93 3.91 -5.26
N GLU A 146 -5.58 5.18 -5.35
CA GLU A 146 -5.21 6.00 -4.19
C GLU A 146 -6.25 7.13 -3.94
N PRO A 147 -6.31 7.73 -2.73
CA PRO A 147 -7.29 8.76 -2.39
C PRO A 147 -6.93 10.16 -2.94
N PHE A 148 -6.55 10.25 -4.21
CA PHE A 148 -6.29 11.50 -4.93
C PHE A 148 -6.68 11.40 -6.40
N GLN A 149 -6.55 12.50 -7.15
CA GLN A 149 -6.85 12.53 -8.58
C GLN A 149 -5.83 11.72 -9.39
N GLN A 150 -6.30 10.67 -10.06
CA GLN A 150 -5.51 9.82 -10.95
C GLN A 150 -5.99 9.99 -12.39
N SER A 151 -5.07 9.91 -13.34
CA SER A 151 -5.43 9.99 -14.76
C SER A 151 -5.97 8.66 -15.26
N ILE A 152 -7.02 8.72 -16.07
CA ILE A 152 -7.62 7.57 -16.75
C ILE A 152 -7.62 7.82 -18.25
N ILE A 153 -7.35 6.76 -19.01
CA ILE A 153 -7.44 6.76 -20.47
C ILE A 153 -8.39 5.68 -20.94
N CYS A 154 -8.97 5.89 -22.11
CA CYS A 154 -9.94 4.97 -22.65
C CYS A 154 -9.91 4.91 -24.17
N ALA A 155 -10.13 3.73 -24.74
CA ALA A 155 -10.21 3.52 -26.18
C ALA A 155 -11.08 2.30 -26.52
N SER A 156 -11.56 2.24 -27.76
CA SER A 156 -12.28 1.08 -28.29
C SER A 156 -11.96 0.85 -29.76
N GLY A 157 -12.05 -0.39 -30.24
CA GLY A 157 -11.70 -0.72 -31.62
C GLY A 157 -12.14 -2.10 -32.06
N TYR A 158 -11.51 -2.60 -33.13
CA TYR A 158 -11.82 -3.88 -33.76
C TYR A 158 -10.79 -4.96 -33.42
N LEU A 159 -11.15 -6.21 -33.57
CA LEU A 159 -10.29 -7.38 -33.48
C LEU A 159 -9.87 -7.84 -34.89
N ASP A 160 -8.77 -8.57 -34.98
CA ASP A 160 -8.40 -9.30 -36.20
C ASP A 160 -9.02 -10.71 -36.23
N ASP A 161 -8.78 -11.45 -37.32
CA ASP A 161 -9.27 -12.83 -37.50
C ASP A 161 -8.78 -13.81 -36.42
N ASN A 162 -7.79 -13.45 -35.59
CA ASN A 162 -7.26 -14.25 -34.50
C ASN A 162 -7.70 -13.75 -33.11
N ASN A 163 -8.71 -12.88 -33.03
CA ASN A 163 -9.17 -12.23 -31.79
C ASN A 163 -8.10 -11.37 -31.10
N GLU A 164 -7.16 -10.81 -31.87
CA GLU A 164 -6.14 -9.87 -31.39
C GLU A 164 -6.56 -8.41 -31.62
N ILE A 165 -6.26 -7.53 -30.68
CA ILE A 165 -6.64 -6.11 -30.77
C ILE A 165 -5.96 -5.40 -31.95
N LEU A 166 -6.76 -4.72 -32.76
CA LEU A 166 -6.30 -3.78 -33.80
C LEU A 166 -6.21 -2.36 -33.23
N TYR A 167 -5.42 -1.52 -33.90
CA TYR A 167 -5.27 -0.12 -33.53
C TYR A 167 -6.60 0.65 -33.66
N HIS A 168 -7.05 1.26 -32.56
CA HIS A 168 -8.30 2.03 -32.46
C HIS A 168 -8.33 3.33 -33.27
N GLY A 169 -7.19 3.77 -33.82
CA GLY A 169 -7.10 5.02 -34.56
C GLY A 169 -7.07 6.27 -33.65
N PRO A 170 -6.80 7.46 -34.21
CA PRO A 170 -6.64 8.68 -33.43
C PRO A 170 -7.95 9.26 -32.89
N ALA A 171 -9.10 8.84 -33.43
CA ALA A 171 -10.41 9.43 -33.16
C ALA A 171 -11.21 8.71 -32.06
N VAL A 172 -10.91 7.44 -31.76
CA VAL A 172 -11.67 6.59 -30.83
C VAL A 172 -10.87 6.39 -29.55
N ARG A 173 -10.54 7.50 -28.90
CA ARG A 173 -9.80 7.54 -27.63
C ARG A 173 -10.18 8.77 -26.81
N SER A 174 -10.05 8.66 -25.50
CA SER A 174 -10.37 9.71 -24.53
C SER A 174 -9.42 9.64 -23.32
N ALA A 175 -9.24 10.75 -22.62
CA ALA A 175 -8.46 10.81 -21.38
C ALA A 175 -9.05 11.86 -20.43
N THR A 176 -9.04 11.60 -19.13
CA THR A 176 -9.48 12.54 -18.08
C THR A 176 -8.82 12.20 -16.74
N THR A 177 -9.14 12.94 -15.69
CA THR A 177 -8.67 12.69 -14.32
C THR A 177 -9.86 12.44 -13.39
N VAL A 178 -9.73 11.49 -12.47
CA VAL A 178 -10.79 11.11 -11.53
C VAL A 178 -10.21 10.81 -10.15
N ASN A 179 -10.97 11.09 -9.09
CA ASN A 179 -10.67 10.58 -7.76
C ASN A 179 -11.60 9.40 -7.46
N PHE A 180 -11.05 8.19 -7.42
CA PHE A 180 -11.87 6.98 -7.25
C PHE A 180 -12.47 6.87 -5.84
N MET A 181 -11.72 7.32 -4.82
CA MET A 181 -12.03 7.06 -3.40
C MET A 181 -12.81 8.18 -2.71
N ILE A 182 -12.64 9.42 -3.17
CA ILE A 182 -13.25 10.62 -2.57
C ILE A 182 -14.17 11.27 -3.59
N ASP A 183 -15.41 11.50 -3.18
CA ASP A 183 -16.33 12.36 -3.93
C ASP A 183 -15.96 13.82 -3.66
N GLU A 184 -15.25 14.42 -4.61
CA GLU A 184 -14.78 15.80 -4.48
C GLU A 184 -15.95 16.80 -4.47
N ASP A 185 -17.04 16.50 -5.19
CA ASP A 185 -18.22 17.37 -5.23
C ASP A 185 -18.99 17.33 -3.90
N LEU A 186 -19.02 16.18 -3.22
CA LEU A 186 -19.61 16.02 -1.89
C LEU A 186 -18.75 16.60 -0.76
N PHE A 187 -17.42 16.52 -0.88
CA PHE A 187 -16.50 17.04 0.15
C PHE A 187 -16.27 18.54 0.07
N TYR A 188 -16.27 19.11 -1.14
CA TYR A 188 -15.87 20.51 -1.36
C TYR A 188 -16.98 21.38 -1.93
N GLY A 189 -18.15 20.81 -2.23
CA GLY A 189 -19.24 21.48 -2.91
C GLY A 189 -19.01 21.54 -4.41
N THR A 190 -20.06 21.36 -5.19
CA THR A 190 -20.02 21.34 -6.66
C THR A 190 -19.51 22.68 -7.18
N ILE A 191 -18.21 22.79 -7.47
CA ILE A 191 -17.67 23.85 -8.31
C ILE A 191 -17.84 23.35 -9.75
N GLY A 192 -19.09 23.41 -10.22
CA GLY A 192 -19.44 23.05 -11.59
C GLY A 192 -18.83 24.08 -12.54
N PHE A 193 -17.71 23.73 -13.17
CA PHE A 193 -17.24 24.43 -14.35
C PHE A 193 -18.09 23.96 -15.53
N SER A 194 -19.17 24.66 -15.83
CA SER A 194 -19.94 24.43 -17.04
C SER A 194 -19.03 24.61 -18.25
N ASN A 195 -19.04 23.62 -19.15
CA ASN A 195 -18.54 23.74 -20.52
C ASN A 195 -19.47 24.70 -21.28
N HIS A 196 -19.40 26.00 -20.98
CA HIS A 196 -20.20 26.98 -21.70
C HIS A 196 -19.67 27.09 -23.13
N SER A 197 -20.51 26.66 -24.08
CA SER A 197 -20.46 27.11 -25.47
C SER A 197 -20.47 28.65 -25.48
N ASN A 198 -19.56 29.24 -26.27
CA ASN A 198 -19.20 30.66 -26.36
C ASN A 198 -20.34 31.69 -26.63
N GLU A 199 -21.62 31.41 -26.39
CA GLU A 199 -22.71 32.23 -26.90
C GLU A 199 -23.12 33.43 -26.03
N GLU A 200 -22.67 33.57 -24.78
CA GLU A 200 -22.94 34.78 -23.96
C GLU A 200 -21.77 35.18 -23.03
N ILE A 201 -20.54 35.21 -23.56
CA ILE A 201 -19.35 35.64 -22.80
C ILE A 201 -18.95 37.07 -23.20
N GLY A 202 -18.95 38.00 -22.25
CA GLY A 202 -18.42 39.34 -22.41
C GLY A 202 -16.88 39.32 -22.48
N LYS A 203 -16.29 39.94 -23.49
CA LYS A 203 -14.84 40.06 -23.67
C LYS A 203 -14.39 41.48 -23.30
N THR A 204 -13.50 41.60 -22.32
CA THR A 204 -12.90 42.89 -21.90
C THR A 204 -11.38 42.79 -22.00
N LEU A 205 -10.73 43.71 -22.72
CA LEU A 205 -9.26 43.78 -22.76
C LEU A 205 -8.75 44.48 -21.49
N LEU A 206 -7.78 43.87 -20.80
CA LEU A 206 -7.19 44.45 -19.59
C LEU A 206 -5.97 45.33 -19.87
N ASP A 207 -5.37 45.21 -21.05
CA ASP A 207 -4.33 46.10 -21.56
C ASP A 207 -4.58 46.53 -23.02
N GLU A 208 -3.98 47.64 -23.43
CA GLU A 208 -4.17 48.24 -24.76
C GLU A 208 -3.60 47.37 -25.90
N GLN A 209 -2.60 46.53 -25.60
CA GLN A 209 -1.97 45.62 -26.56
C GLN A 209 -2.77 44.31 -26.71
N GLY A 210 -3.77 44.11 -25.83
CA GLY A 210 -4.63 42.95 -25.76
C GLY A 210 -3.90 41.68 -25.36
N ILE A 211 -2.78 41.75 -24.66
CA ILE A 211 -2.01 40.57 -24.19
C ILE A 211 -2.80 39.79 -23.16
N VAL A 212 -3.48 40.52 -22.28
CA VAL A 212 -4.35 40.04 -21.21
C VAL A 212 -5.80 40.35 -21.58
N THR A 213 -6.60 39.28 -21.68
CA THR A 213 -8.03 39.36 -22.00
C THR A 213 -8.84 38.73 -20.89
N LEU A 214 -9.86 39.45 -20.40
CA LEU A 214 -10.85 38.98 -19.45
C LEU A 214 -12.09 38.47 -20.18
N TRP A 215 -12.60 37.33 -19.73
CA TRP A 215 -13.83 36.72 -20.19
C TRP A 215 -14.80 36.57 -19.02
N GLU A 216 -15.94 37.26 -19.08
CA GLU A 216 -17.00 37.22 -18.07
C GLU A 216 -18.24 36.52 -18.63
N THR A 217 -18.80 35.56 -17.89
CA THR A 217 -20.05 34.89 -18.25
C THR A 217 -21.26 35.74 -17.82
N GLY A 218 -22.26 35.85 -18.70
CA GLY A 218 -23.43 36.71 -18.48
C GLY A 218 -24.33 36.32 -17.29
N SER A 219 -24.58 37.29 -16.41
CA SER A 219 -25.69 37.42 -15.45
C SER A 219 -26.19 36.16 -14.71
N GLY A 220 -25.36 35.58 -13.85
CA GLY A 220 -25.73 34.50 -12.93
C GLY A 220 -25.14 34.54 -11.52
N GLY A 221 -24.30 35.53 -11.18
CA GLY A 221 -23.86 35.78 -9.79
C GLY A 221 -22.97 34.73 -9.10
N GLN A 222 -22.60 33.62 -9.76
CA GLN A 222 -21.69 32.61 -9.21
C GLN A 222 -20.56 32.16 -10.15
N ASP A 223 -20.46 32.75 -11.34
CA ASP A 223 -19.67 32.13 -12.40
C ASP A 223 -18.20 32.59 -12.41
N HIS A 224 -17.31 31.66 -12.72
CA HIS A 224 -15.86 31.82 -12.75
C HIS A 224 -15.39 32.88 -13.76
N VAL A 225 -14.26 33.52 -13.46
CA VAL A 225 -13.60 34.49 -14.34
C VAL A 225 -12.47 33.79 -15.09
N ALA A 226 -12.42 33.93 -16.42
CA ALA A 226 -11.31 33.42 -17.23
C ALA A 226 -10.41 34.58 -17.73
N ILE A 227 -9.10 34.40 -17.61
CA ILE A 227 -8.08 35.38 -18.01
C ILE A 227 -7.14 34.71 -19.02
N ASP A 228 -7.13 35.19 -20.25
CA ASP A 228 -6.15 34.77 -21.25
C ASP A 228 -4.94 35.68 -21.19
N VAL A 229 -3.75 35.10 -21.15
CA VAL A 229 -2.46 35.77 -21.31
C VAL A 229 -1.80 35.18 -22.55
N GLN A 230 -1.65 35.96 -23.61
CA GLN A 230 -1.18 35.48 -24.92
C GLN A 230 -0.08 36.33 -25.52
N LEU A 231 0.80 35.68 -26.28
CA LEU A 231 1.74 36.38 -27.14
C LEU A 231 0.99 37.20 -28.21
N PRO A 232 1.57 38.31 -28.67
CA PRO A 232 1.13 38.89 -29.94
C PRO A 232 1.42 37.92 -31.09
N LYS A 233 0.83 38.17 -32.26
CA LYS A 233 1.08 37.37 -33.46
C LYS A 233 2.57 37.44 -33.84
N ILE A 234 3.23 36.29 -33.99
CA ILE A 234 4.64 36.19 -34.34
C ILE A 234 4.90 35.21 -35.48
N THR A 235 6.06 35.34 -36.13
CA THR A 235 6.56 34.36 -37.11
C THR A 235 7.82 33.72 -36.54
N LEU A 236 7.85 32.38 -36.50
CA LEU A 236 8.99 31.66 -35.94
C LEU A 236 10.19 31.68 -36.91
N PRO A 237 11.43 31.79 -36.39
CA PRO A 237 12.64 31.66 -37.19
C PRO A 237 12.78 30.23 -37.75
N GLN A 238 13.15 30.11 -39.03
CA GLN A 238 13.36 28.81 -39.69
C GLN A 238 14.77 28.24 -39.50
N ASP A 239 15.73 29.10 -39.14
CA ASP A 239 17.11 28.74 -38.89
C ASP A 239 17.29 28.06 -37.51
N LYS A 240 16.33 28.24 -36.61
CA LYS A 240 16.28 27.60 -35.30
C LYS A 240 15.30 26.43 -35.30
N VAL A 241 15.71 25.34 -34.67
CA VAL A 241 14.86 24.18 -34.37
C VAL A 241 14.03 24.48 -33.12
N THR A 242 14.68 24.97 -32.07
CA THR A 242 14.03 25.38 -30.82
C THR A 242 13.97 26.90 -30.72
N SER A 243 12.84 27.46 -30.27
CA SER A 243 12.68 28.91 -30.09
C SER A 243 11.90 29.25 -28.82
N PHE A 244 12.31 30.28 -28.10
CA PHE A 244 11.64 30.78 -26.90
C PHE A 244 11.14 32.20 -27.15
N ALA A 245 9.84 32.37 -27.36
CA ALA A 245 9.24 33.69 -27.50
C ALA A 245 8.59 34.09 -26.19
N CYS A 246 8.86 35.32 -25.74
CA CYS A 246 8.29 35.86 -24.53
C CYS A 246 7.57 37.19 -24.77
N VAL A 247 6.58 37.49 -23.93
CA VAL A 247 5.99 38.82 -23.79
C VAL A 247 5.91 39.20 -22.32
N ALA A 248 6.26 40.44 -22.04
CA ALA A 248 6.14 41.03 -20.72
C ALA A 248 4.85 41.84 -20.60
N PHE A 249 4.20 41.76 -19.43
CA PHE A 249 2.99 42.50 -19.11
C PHE A 249 2.87 42.75 -17.61
N ARG A 250 1.97 43.65 -17.23
CA ARG A 250 1.60 43.89 -15.83
C ARG A 250 0.21 43.38 -15.56
N LEU A 251 0.04 42.75 -14.41
CA LEU A 251 -1.29 42.43 -13.90
C LEU A 251 -1.88 43.71 -13.25
N PRO A 252 -3.06 44.18 -13.66
CA PRO A 252 -3.68 45.38 -13.10
C PRO A 252 -3.90 45.27 -11.58
N PRO A 253 -3.92 46.40 -10.83
CA PRO A 253 -4.00 46.41 -9.37
C PRO A 253 -5.38 46.02 -8.79
N GLU A 254 -6.39 45.76 -9.62
CA GLU A 254 -7.79 45.63 -9.21
C GLU A 254 -8.20 44.22 -8.69
N ILE A 255 -7.42 43.66 -7.74
CA ILE A 255 -7.64 42.42 -6.93
C ILE A 255 -6.69 41.27 -7.35
N PRO A 256 -5.96 40.64 -6.40
CA PRO A 256 -5.12 39.47 -6.69
C PRO A 256 -5.94 38.34 -7.32
N VAL A 257 -5.43 37.80 -8.42
CA VAL A 257 -6.10 36.72 -9.16
C VAL A 257 -5.83 35.41 -8.46
N ARG A 258 -6.89 34.75 -7.96
CA ARG A 258 -6.81 33.43 -7.34
C ARG A 258 -7.06 32.35 -8.38
N VAL A 259 -5.99 31.85 -8.98
CA VAL A 259 -6.06 30.85 -10.05
C VAL A 259 -6.29 29.46 -9.46
N ILE A 260 -7.35 28.79 -9.92
CA ILE A 260 -7.78 27.45 -9.47
C ILE A 260 -7.67 26.39 -10.57
N ALA A 261 -7.62 26.82 -11.83
CA ALA A 261 -7.30 25.96 -12.95
C ALA A 261 -6.58 26.75 -14.05
N ALA A 262 -5.87 26.07 -14.93
CA ALA A 262 -5.25 26.69 -16.09
C ALA A 262 -5.15 25.72 -17.27
N GLU A 263 -5.14 26.26 -18.48
CA GLU A 263 -5.03 25.49 -19.73
C GLU A 263 -4.30 26.26 -20.83
N THR A 264 -3.82 25.55 -21.85
CA THR A 264 -3.17 26.18 -23.01
C THR A 264 -4.20 26.78 -23.96
N VAL A 265 -3.93 27.99 -24.47
CA VAL A 265 -4.75 28.68 -25.47
C VAL A 265 -3.92 29.07 -26.69
N TRP A 266 -4.54 29.07 -27.88
CA TRP A 266 -3.95 29.53 -29.14
C TRP A 266 -5.04 30.20 -30.00
N GLY A 267 -4.65 30.97 -31.03
CA GLY A 267 -5.65 31.75 -31.77
C GLY A 267 -6.34 32.79 -30.90
N ASP A 268 -7.47 33.30 -31.36
CA ASP A 268 -8.38 34.09 -30.54
C ASP A 268 -9.21 33.15 -29.62
N GLY A 269 -8.60 32.69 -28.53
CA GLY A 269 -9.30 31.94 -27.47
C GLY A 269 -9.60 30.46 -27.77
N LYS A 270 -8.88 29.83 -28.72
CA LYS A 270 -9.02 28.39 -28.98
C LYS A 270 -8.33 27.60 -27.88
N ILE A 271 -9.07 26.67 -27.31
CA ILE A 271 -8.61 25.71 -26.31
C ILE A 271 -8.76 24.28 -26.84
N HIS A 272 -8.15 23.31 -26.15
CA HIS A 272 -8.22 21.90 -26.52
C HIS A 272 -9.65 21.40 -26.69
N ALA A 273 -10.53 21.70 -25.72
CA ALA A 273 -11.94 21.30 -25.73
C ALA A 273 -12.70 21.73 -26.99
N ASN A 274 -12.35 22.87 -27.59
CA ASN A 274 -13.13 23.49 -28.68
C ASN A 274 -12.58 23.21 -30.08
N THR A 275 -11.33 22.74 -30.20
CA THR A 275 -10.67 22.62 -31.51
C THR A 275 -9.94 21.30 -31.75
N GLY A 276 -9.89 20.43 -30.75
CA GLY A 276 -9.16 19.17 -30.83
C GLY A 276 -7.65 19.37 -30.65
N GLU A 277 -6.85 18.89 -31.61
CA GLU A 277 -5.39 18.84 -31.47
C GLU A 277 -4.73 20.23 -31.49
N ARG A 278 -4.01 20.53 -30.40
CA ARG A 278 -3.14 21.71 -30.27
C ARG A 278 -2.03 21.65 -31.32
N PRO A 279 -1.57 22.81 -31.85
CA PRO A 279 -0.44 22.83 -32.77
C PRO A 279 0.78 22.09 -32.21
N SER A 280 1.29 21.13 -32.97
CA SER A 280 2.36 20.23 -32.54
C SER A 280 3.70 20.92 -32.27
N TYR A 281 3.89 22.13 -32.80
CA TYR A 281 5.11 22.93 -32.68
C TYR A 281 5.19 23.74 -31.38
N ILE A 282 4.11 23.89 -30.61
CA ILE A 282 4.18 24.50 -29.28
C ILE A 282 4.67 23.41 -28.33
N HIS A 283 5.68 23.62 -27.49
CA HIS A 283 6.17 22.60 -26.56
C HIS A 283 5.57 22.77 -25.16
N HIS A 284 5.78 23.94 -24.55
CA HIS A 284 5.16 24.35 -23.28
C HIS A 284 4.96 25.87 -23.23
N GLN A 285 4.14 26.30 -22.29
CA GLN A 285 3.83 27.70 -22.02
C GLN A 285 4.02 27.95 -20.52
N THR A 286 4.80 28.97 -20.18
CA THR A 286 5.23 29.22 -18.80
C THR A 286 5.02 30.67 -18.44
N LEU A 287 4.37 30.91 -17.32
CA LEU A 287 4.21 32.21 -16.71
C LEU A 287 5.24 32.39 -15.60
N TYR A 288 5.99 33.47 -15.65
CA TYR A 288 6.98 33.86 -14.65
C TYR A 288 6.53 35.13 -13.92
N GLN A 289 6.75 35.19 -12.61
CA GLN A 289 6.49 36.35 -11.76
C GLN A 289 7.80 37.01 -11.39
N CYS A 290 7.96 38.31 -11.65
CA CYS A 290 9.22 39.01 -11.42
C CYS A 290 9.19 39.79 -10.09
N GLU A 291 10.33 39.88 -9.41
CA GLU A 291 10.52 40.75 -8.24
C GLU A 291 11.21 42.06 -8.66
N GLY A 292 10.64 43.22 -8.31
CA GLY A 292 11.28 44.53 -8.52
C GLY A 292 10.44 45.57 -9.27
N ASP A 293 10.89 46.82 -9.22
CA ASP A 293 10.19 47.98 -9.78
C ASP A 293 10.24 47.99 -11.32
N ALA A 294 9.15 48.47 -11.92
CA ALA A 294 8.85 48.46 -13.35
C ALA A 294 9.92 49.06 -14.29
N ASP A 295 10.83 49.88 -13.75
CA ASP A 295 11.77 50.68 -14.55
C ASP A 295 12.85 49.84 -15.25
N HIS A 296 13.24 48.67 -14.70
CA HIS A 296 14.23 47.79 -15.36
C HIS A 296 13.65 46.94 -16.50
N HIS A 297 12.32 46.73 -16.52
CA HIS A 297 11.68 45.79 -17.44
C HIS A 297 10.74 46.45 -18.47
N SER A 298 10.53 47.77 -18.35
CA SER A 298 9.68 48.60 -19.23
C SER A 298 10.06 48.56 -20.72
N VAL A 299 11.28 48.13 -21.07
CA VAL A 299 11.79 48.12 -22.46
C VAL A 299 11.16 47.02 -23.33
N VAL A 300 10.52 46.01 -22.72
CA VAL A 300 9.95 44.83 -23.41
C VAL A 300 8.45 44.63 -23.16
N GLU A 301 7.79 45.55 -22.46
CA GLU A 301 6.35 45.48 -22.21
C GLU A 301 5.56 45.62 -23.52
N GLY A 302 4.61 44.72 -23.76
CA GLY A 302 3.76 44.79 -24.95
C GLY A 302 4.31 44.14 -26.23
N GLN A 303 5.60 43.78 -26.27
CA GLN A 303 6.26 43.28 -27.49
C GLN A 303 6.84 41.89 -27.28
N ALA A 304 6.71 41.03 -28.31
CA ALA A 304 7.37 39.73 -28.29
C ALA A 304 8.89 39.86 -28.46
N PHE A 305 9.65 39.11 -27.66
CA PHE A 305 11.10 39.04 -27.73
C PHE A 305 11.61 37.61 -27.61
N ASP A 306 12.81 37.35 -28.15
CA ASP A 306 13.51 36.08 -27.95
C ASP A 306 14.10 36.06 -26.53
N CYS A 307 13.57 35.17 -25.69
CA CYS A 307 13.96 35.04 -24.29
C CYS A 307 14.94 33.91 -24.00
N GLU A 308 15.53 33.29 -25.03
CA GLU A 308 16.61 32.30 -24.84
C GLU A 308 17.77 32.89 -24.01
N PHE A 309 18.14 34.15 -24.30
CA PHE A 309 19.24 34.88 -23.64
C PHE A 309 18.82 36.18 -22.97
N LYS A 310 17.56 36.61 -23.14
CA LYS A 310 17.04 37.90 -22.65
C LYS A 310 15.97 37.74 -21.57
N MET A 311 15.85 36.55 -21.00
CA MET A 311 14.89 36.29 -19.92
C MET A 311 15.27 37.13 -18.69
N PRO A 312 14.35 37.95 -18.15
CA PRO A 312 14.61 38.63 -16.89
C PRO A 312 14.61 37.64 -15.73
N ASP A 313 15.21 38.05 -14.61
CA ASP A 313 15.33 37.22 -13.42
C ASP A 313 13.98 37.12 -12.67
N CYS A 314 13.14 36.18 -13.08
CA CYS A 314 11.76 36.06 -12.60
C CYS A 314 11.42 34.60 -12.29
N PRO A 315 11.12 34.19 -11.05
CA PRO A 315 10.73 32.81 -10.73
C PRO A 315 9.52 32.34 -11.54
N MET A 316 9.48 31.03 -11.83
CA MET A 316 8.32 30.42 -12.47
C MET A 316 7.11 30.45 -11.54
N ALA A 317 5.98 30.96 -12.04
CA ALA A 317 4.71 31.00 -11.34
C ALA A 317 3.81 29.81 -11.72
N LEU A 318 3.77 29.46 -13.01
CA LEU A 318 2.94 28.37 -13.56
C LEU A 318 3.53 27.91 -14.90
N GLY A 319 3.50 26.61 -15.20
CA GLY A 319 3.85 26.09 -16.52
C GLY A 319 2.91 24.98 -16.95
N ILE A 320 2.53 24.97 -18.23
CA ILE A 320 1.67 23.93 -18.84
C ILE A 320 2.31 23.47 -20.14
N ALA A 321 2.49 22.16 -20.28
CA ALA A 321 3.00 21.54 -21.50
C ALA A 321 1.85 21.19 -22.47
N ARG A 322 1.67 19.92 -22.83
CA ARG A 322 0.58 19.46 -23.72
C ARG A 322 -0.63 18.92 -22.96
N SER A 323 -0.69 19.17 -21.65
CA SER A 323 -1.78 18.71 -20.81
C SER A 323 -3.09 19.42 -21.20
N PRO A 324 -4.25 18.74 -21.07
CA PRO A 324 -5.55 19.41 -21.07
C PRO A 324 -5.65 20.37 -19.87
N ARG A 325 -6.84 20.91 -19.58
CA ARG A 325 -7.04 21.78 -18.43
C ARG A 325 -6.57 21.10 -17.13
N ILE A 326 -5.64 21.75 -16.43
CA ILE A 326 -5.15 21.32 -15.12
C ILE A 326 -5.96 22.06 -14.07
N LYS A 327 -6.76 21.32 -13.29
CA LYS A 327 -7.52 21.83 -12.14
C LYS A 327 -6.76 21.48 -10.87
N GLY A 328 -6.49 22.47 -10.02
CA GLY A 328 -5.87 22.22 -8.72
C GLY A 328 -6.85 21.56 -7.73
N PRO A 329 -6.35 20.96 -6.64
CA PRO A 329 -7.21 20.40 -5.60
C PRO A 329 -8.15 21.46 -5.02
N PRO A 330 -9.39 21.10 -4.67
CA PRO A 330 -10.35 22.05 -4.10
C PRO A 330 -9.81 22.78 -2.85
N GLY A 331 -10.08 24.08 -2.75
CA GLY A 331 -9.64 24.93 -1.63
C GLY A 331 -8.20 25.44 -1.71
N LEU A 332 -7.41 24.97 -2.71
CA LEU A 332 -6.09 25.50 -3.04
C LEU A 332 -6.19 26.47 -4.22
N HIS A 333 -5.37 27.52 -4.19
CA HIS A 333 -5.24 28.44 -5.32
C HIS A 333 -3.82 28.98 -5.44
N LEU A 334 -3.41 29.29 -6.67
CA LEU A 334 -2.22 30.08 -6.94
C LEU A 334 -2.61 31.56 -6.88
N THR A 335 -1.97 32.32 -6.01
CA THR A 335 -2.20 33.76 -5.90
C THR A 335 -1.26 34.49 -6.87
N LEU A 336 -1.83 35.11 -7.90
CA LEU A 336 -1.10 36.05 -8.74
C LEU A 336 -1.29 37.46 -8.17
N GLU A 337 -0.23 37.96 -7.56
CA GLU A 337 -0.17 39.32 -7.00
C GLU A 337 -0.05 40.35 -8.12
N PRO A 338 -0.54 41.59 -7.92
CA PRO A 338 -0.24 42.71 -8.81
C PRO A 338 1.27 42.87 -8.98
N GLY A 339 1.74 42.90 -10.22
CA GLY A 339 3.16 42.89 -10.50
C GLY A 339 3.50 42.67 -11.96
N PHE A 340 4.79 42.52 -12.22
CA PHE A 340 5.34 42.30 -13.55
C PHE A 340 5.47 40.80 -13.82
N TYR A 341 4.97 40.38 -14.98
CA TYR A 341 4.96 38.98 -15.40
C TYR A 341 5.56 38.83 -16.80
N VAL A 342 6.11 37.65 -17.05
CA VAL A 342 6.57 37.25 -18.38
C VAL A 342 5.90 35.95 -18.76
N LEU A 343 5.16 35.96 -19.87
CA LEU A 343 4.72 34.74 -20.52
C LEU A 343 5.82 34.29 -21.50
N GLN A 344 6.24 33.04 -21.38
CA GLN A 344 7.12 32.34 -22.32
C GLN A 344 6.33 31.26 -23.05
N VAL A 345 6.52 31.19 -24.37
CA VAL A 345 6.11 30.05 -25.17
C VAL A 345 7.35 29.44 -25.80
N HIS A 346 7.59 28.18 -25.46
CA HIS A 346 8.65 27.36 -26.02
C HIS A 346 8.10 26.65 -27.25
N TYR A 347 8.77 26.81 -28.38
CA TYR A 347 8.42 26.21 -29.66
C TYR A 347 9.49 25.22 -30.11
N GLU A 348 9.04 24.12 -30.72
CA GLU A 348 9.88 23.09 -31.31
C GLU A 348 9.47 22.89 -32.78
N ASN A 349 10.30 23.42 -33.68
CA ASN A 349 10.11 23.43 -35.13
C ASN A 349 11.15 22.52 -35.80
N ALA A 350 11.12 21.22 -35.46
CA ALA A 350 12.00 20.22 -36.04
C ALA A 350 11.97 20.19 -37.59
N ALA A 351 10.82 20.49 -38.19
CA ALA A 351 10.65 20.55 -39.64
C ALA A 351 11.21 21.83 -40.28
N ARG A 352 11.64 22.82 -39.49
CA ARG A 352 12.10 24.15 -39.95
C ARG A 352 11.10 24.82 -40.91
N ALA A 353 9.82 24.59 -40.66
CA ALA A 353 8.73 25.10 -41.50
C ALA A 353 8.47 26.58 -41.24
N THR A 354 7.89 27.29 -42.20
CA THR A 354 7.32 28.62 -41.96
C THR A 354 6.10 28.48 -41.05
N ILE A 355 6.24 28.90 -39.79
CA ILE A 355 5.15 28.88 -38.82
C ILE A 355 4.82 30.31 -38.43
N VAL A 356 3.56 30.68 -38.61
CA VAL A 356 2.98 31.92 -38.07
C VAL A 356 2.12 31.51 -36.90
N ASP A 357 2.59 31.83 -35.70
CA ASP A 357 1.85 31.57 -34.48
C ASP A 357 0.85 32.71 -34.25
N ASP A 358 -0.42 32.33 -34.21
CA ASP A 358 -1.54 33.25 -34.10
C ASP A 358 -1.95 33.37 -32.63
N ARG A 359 -1.05 33.86 -31.76
CA ARG A 359 -1.27 34.16 -30.34
C ARG A 359 -1.34 32.93 -29.40
N ALA A 360 -0.28 32.15 -29.27
CA ALA A 360 -0.19 31.14 -28.22
C ALA A 360 -0.06 31.77 -26.81
N GLY A 361 -0.65 31.13 -25.80
CA GLY A 361 -0.54 31.54 -24.41
C GLY A 361 -1.31 30.66 -23.42
N LEU A 362 -1.58 31.18 -22.22
CA LEU A 362 -2.26 30.47 -21.14
C LEU A 362 -3.64 31.08 -20.84
N ARG A 363 -4.63 30.23 -20.57
CA ARG A 363 -5.91 30.62 -19.96
C ARG A 363 -5.88 30.26 -18.49
N LEU A 364 -6.16 31.22 -17.63
CA LEU A 364 -6.22 31.10 -16.18
C LEU A 364 -7.67 31.22 -15.72
N TRP A 365 -8.15 30.24 -14.96
CA TRP A 365 -9.47 30.25 -14.35
C TRP A 365 -9.35 30.71 -12.90
N ALA A 366 -10.07 31.77 -12.56
CA ALA A 366 -9.99 32.42 -11.27
C ALA A 366 -11.30 32.36 -10.47
N GLU A 367 -11.18 32.33 -9.15
CA GLU A 367 -12.33 32.47 -8.24
C GLU A 367 -12.95 33.87 -8.33
N PRO A 368 -14.29 33.98 -8.23
CA PRO A 368 -14.96 35.27 -8.07
C PRO A 368 -14.48 36.02 -6.81
N PRO A 369 -14.30 37.36 -6.87
CA PRO A 369 -13.82 38.15 -5.72
C PRO A 369 -14.69 38.09 -4.45
N ALA A 370 -15.94 37.65 -4.56
CA ALA A 370 -16.95 37.69 -3.49
C ALA A 370 -16.97 36.46 -2.56
N LEU A 371 -16.18 35.41 -2.84
CA LEU A 371 -16.18 34.18 -2.03
C LEU A 371 -15.33 34.33 -0.74
N PRO A 372 -15.86 33.95 0.45
CA PRO A 372 -15.14 34.09 1.71
C PRO A 372 -13.98 33.10 1.89
N THR A 373 -12.76 33.65 1.90
CA THR A 373 -11.54 33.38 2.71
C THR A 373 -11.27 32.01 3.39
N TRP A 374 -11.76 30.87 2.90
CA TRP A 374 -11.21 29.55 3.25
C TRP A 374 -10.12 29.14 2.26
N THR A 375 -9.22 30.06 1.95
CA THR A 375 -8.33 29.93 0.80
C THR A 375 -6.91 29.64 1.27
N ASN A 376 -6.39 28.46 0.93
CA ASN A 376 -5.00 28.10 1.18
C ASN A 376 -4.15 28.56 -0.03
N PRO A 377 -3.38 29.66 0.09
CA PRO A 377 -2.51 30.09 -1.00
C PRO A 377 -1.47 29.00 -1.25
N SER A 378 -1.06 28.90 -2.52
CA SER A 378 -0.15 27.87 -2.98
C SER A 378 0.89 28.47 -3.92
N ARG A 379 2.04 27.80 -4.02
CA ARG A 379 3.12 28.17 -4.92
C ARG A 379 3.80 26.91 -5.45
N PHE A 380 4.32 26.99 -6.68
CA PHE A 380 5.20 25.95 -7.21
C PHE A 380 6.66 26.21 -6.87
N VAL A 381 7.38 25.13 -6.58
CA VAL A 381 8.81 25.11 -6.28
C VAL A 381 9.47 24.09 -7.20
N THR A 382 10.54 24.48 -7.88
CA THR A 382 11.34 23.56 -8.70
C THR A 382 12.46 22.93 -7.89
N LEU A 383 12.59 21.62 -7.96
CA LEU A 383 13.79 20.88 -7.58
C LEU A 383 14.54 20.57 -8.87
N GLU A 384 15.80 20.97 -8.96
CA GLU A 384 16.55 20.97 -10.21
C GLU A 384 17.94 20.39 -10.03
N ALA A 385 18.36 19.61 -11.02
CA ALA A 385 19.76 19.30 -11.23
C ALA A 385 20.52 20.51 -11.80
N TYR A 386 21.75 20.74 -11.35
CA TYR A 386 22.64 21.71 -11.97
C TYR A 386 23.03 21.23 -13.38
N LEU A 387 22.59 21.92 -14.43
CA LEU A 387 22.68 21.41 -15.80
C LEU A 387 24.11 21.07 -16.24
N ASP A 388 25.12 21.87 -15.85
CA ASP A 388 26.52 21.57 -16.23
C ASP A 388 27.05 20.27 -15.61
N THR A 389 26.33 19.68 -14.65
CA THR A 389 26.69 18.40 -14.01
C THR A 389 26.00 17.20 -14.66
N ILE A 390 25.03 17.43 -15.57
CA ILE A 390 24.38 16.38 -16.33
C ILE A 390 25.25 16.04 -17.55
N HIS A 391 25.71 14.79 -17.60
CA HIS A 391 26.41 14.22 -18.74
C HIS A 391 25.95 12.77 -18.95
N VAL A 392 25.35 12.53 -20.11
CA VAL A 392 24.94 11.21 -20.58
C VAL A 392 25.90 10.82 -21.71
N PRO A 393 26.92 9.99 -21.44
CA PRO A 393 27.90 9.61 -22.45
C PRO A 393 27.24 8.78 -23.55
N ALA A 394 27.75 8.90 -24.76
CA ALA A 394 27.32 8.03 -25.85
C ALA A 394 27.62 6.56 -25.55
N ASP A 395 26.67 5.67 -25.84
CA ASP A 395 26.84 4.23 -25.70
C ASP A 395 26.22 3.48 -26.87
N GLN A 396 27.02 2.63 -27.51
CA GLN A 396 26.62 1.80 -28.66
C GLN A 396 25.52 0.80 -28.30
N ASN A 397 25.52 0.31 -27.06
CA ASN A 397 24.49 -0.62 -26.57
C ASN A 397 23.23 0.13 -26.10
N GLN A 398 23.33 1.45 -25.89
CA GLN A 398 22.29 2.29 -25.31
C GLN A 398 21.78 1.73 -23.97
N GLU A 399 22.70 1.22 -23.16
CA GLU A 399 22.44 0.80 -21.78
C GLU A 399 22.02 2.02 -20.96
N GLU A 400 20.93 1.89 -20.23
CA GLU A 400 20.37 2.99 -19.46
C GLU A 400 21.36 3.47 -18.39
N ILE A 401 21.48 4.79 -18.25
CA ILE A 401 22.32 5.41 -17.25
C ILE A 401 21.45 6.10 -16.20
N GLU A 402 21.80 5.84 -14.95
CA GLU A 402 21.13 6.41 -13.79
C GLU A 402 21.98 7.53 -13.19
N VAL A 403 21.35 8.67 -12.94
CA VAL A 403 21.98 9.82 -12.27
C VAL A 403 21.09 10.34 -11.15
N HIS A 404 21.72 10.94 -10.14
CA HIS A 404 21.00 11.40 -8.96
C HIS A 404 21.48 12.77 -8.48
N TYR A 405 20.61 13.50 -7.82
CA TYR A 405 20.99 14.60 -6.95
C TYR A 405 20.14 14.58 -5.68
N GLN A 406 20.61 15.26 -4.64
CA GLN A 406 19.85 15.42 -3.41
C GLN A 406 19.61 16.89 -3.07
N ILE A 407 18.52 17.15 -2.36
CA ILE A 407 18.32 18.35 -1.56
C ILE A 407 18.47 17.94 -0.10
N SER A 408 19.53 18.40 0.57
CA SER A 408 19.90 17.90 1.89
C SER A 408 18.95 18.34 3.01
N GLY A 409 18.93 17.55 4.09
CA GLY A 409 18.20 17.87 5.32
C GLY A 409 18.62 19.19 5.97
N GLU A 410 19.88 19.63 5.82
CA GLU A 410 20.32 20.95 6.28
C GLU A 410 19.67 22.08 5.48
N ALA A 411 19.55 21.90 4.15
CA ALA A 411 18.93 22.89 3.27
C ALA A 411 17.44 23.02 3.60
N SER A 412 16.73 21.90 3.72
CA SER A 412 15.31 21.91 4.12
C SER A 412 15.11 22.51 5.51
N ARG A 413 15.99 22.21 6.48
CA ARG A 413 15.95 22.79 7.83
C ARG A 413 16.18 24.29 7.87
N ALA A 414 16.96 24.83 6.94
CA ALA A 414 17.26 26.26 6.87
C ALA A 414 16.10 27.09 6.31
N VAL A 415 15.25 26.49 5.46
CA VAL A 415 14.23 27.22 4.69
C VAL A 415 12.81 26.91 5.13
N LEU A 416 12.52 25.66 5.52
CA LEU A 416 11.17 25.27 5.89
C LEU A 416 10.79 25.79 7.29
N PRO A 417 9.51 26.16 7.51
CA PRO A 417 9.00 26.52 8.82
C PRO A 417 9.02 25.30 9.77
N PRO A 418 9.03 25.49 11.10
CA PRO A 418 9.10 24.40 12.08
C PRO A 418 8.04 23.30 11.90
N ASP A 419 6.82 23.69 11.51
CA ASP A 419 5.71 22.76 11.27
C ASP A 419 5.74 22.10 9.88
N GLY A 420 6.70 22.50 9.02
CA GLY A 420 6.82 22.08 7.63
C GLY A 420 5.74 22.68 6.72
N VAL A 421 5.66 22.13 5.50
CA VAL A 421 4.64 22.50 4.50
C VAL A 421 3.93 21.28 3.95
N GLN A 422 2.71 21.48 3.48
CA GLN A 422 1.95 20.48 2.74
C GLN A 422 2.31 20.60 1.26
N VAL A 423 2.81 19.50 0.69
CA VAL A 423 2.96 19.36 -0.76
C VAL A 423 1.70 18.70 -1.30
N PHE A 424 1.15 19.21 -2.39
CA PHE A 424 -0.11 18.76 -2.99
C PHE A 424 0.01 18.37 -4.47
N MET A 425 1.09 18.77 -5.14
CA MET A 425 1.31 18.51 -6.56
C MET A 425 2.75 18.08 -6.77
N ASN A 426 2.96 17.05 -7.59
CA ASN A 426 4.27 16.51 -7.92
C ASN A 426 4.33 16.27 -9.42
N LEU A 427 5.37 16.76 -10.09
CA LEU A 427 5.53 16.59 -11.53
C LEU A 427 7.00 16.33 -11.87
N LEU A 428 7.27 15.30 -12.66
CA LEU A 428 8.59 15.00 -13.21
C LEU A 428 8.81 15.77 -14.51
N HIS A 429 10.02 16.27 -14.73
CA HIS A 429 10.41 16.92 -15.98
C HIS A 429 11.82 16.51 -16.43
N MET A 430 11.87 15.93 -17.63
CA MET A 430 13.07 15.48 -18.35
C MET A 430 12.87 15.71 -19.86
N HIS A 431 13.89 15.49 -20.69
CA HIS A 431 13.80 15.66 -22.14
C HIS A 431 13.85 14.30 -22.89
N ASP A 432 14.38 14.30 -24.11
CA ASP A 432 14.18 13.25 -25.11
C ASP A 432 14.88 11.91 -24.80
N ARG A 433 15.80 11.89 -23.85
CA ARG A 433 16.51 10.69 -23.38
C ARG A 433 15.90 10.15 -22.10
N GLY A 434 14.98 10.87 -21.46
CA GLY A 434 14.36 10.42 -20.21
C GLY A 434 13.57 9.13 -20.37
N VAL A 435 13.83 8.18 -19.48
CA VAL A 435 13.17 6.87 -19.43
C VAL A 435 12.22 6.81 -18.24
N CYS A 436 12.73 7.06 -17.04
CA CYS A 436 11.99 7.08 -15.79
C CYS A 436 12.63 8.04 -14.80
N GLY A 437 11.90 8.35 -13.72
CA GLY A 437 12.40 9.21 -12.65
C GLY A 437 11.72 8.93 -11.31
N HIS A 438 12.51 9.06 -10.24
CA HIS A 438 12.08 8.75 -8.88
C HIS A 438 12.44 9.90 -7.96
N LEU A 439 11.48 10.38 -7.16
CA LEU A 439 11.72 11.35 -6.11
C LEU A 439 11.41 10.70 -4.78
N GLN A 440 12.41 10.55 -3.92
CA GLN A 440 12.31 9.85 -2.65
C GLN A 440 12.42 10.82 -1.47
N LEU A 441 11.57 10.63 -0.48
CA LEU A 441 11.62 11.33 0.80
C LEU A 441 12.40 10.50 1.82
N ILE A 442 13.49 11.06 2.33
CA ILE A 442 14.32 10.46 3.38
C ILE A 442 14.21 11.32 4.66
N ARG A 443 13.82 10.71 5.77
CA ARG A 443 13.73 11.36 7.09
C ARG A 443 14.61 10.64 8.08
N ASP A 444 15.50 11.37 8.74
CA ASP A 444 16.46 10.82 9.71
C ASP A 444 17.30 9.64 9.18
N GLY A 445 17.59 9.64 7.87
CA GLY A 445 18.35 8.58 7.18
C GLY A 445 17.53 7.34 6.80
N VAL A 446 16.21 7.38 6.96
CA VAL A 446 15.27 6.30 6.59
C VAL A 446 14.42 6.75 5.42
N HIS A 447 14.24 5.88 4.42
CA HIS A 447 13.28 6.09 3.34
C HIS A 447 11.85 6.05 3.88
N VAL A 448 11.10 7.13 3.64
CA VAL A 448 9.73 7.30 4.13
C VAL A 448 8.71 7.00 3.05
N GLN A 449 8.95 7.51 1.83
CA GLN A 449 7.97 7.48 0.74
C GLN A 449 8.63 7.76 -0.61
N ASP A 450 8.17 7.08 -1.66
CA ASP A 450 8.38 7.50 -3.04
C ASP A 450 7.30 8.52 -3.45
N ILE A 451 7.71 9.76 -3.67
CA ILE A 451 6.86 10.89 -4.04
C ILE A 451 6.53 10.85 -5.53
N ILE A 452 7.55 10.61 -6.35
CA ILE A 452 7.43 10.35 -7.79
C ILE A 452 8.04 8.96 -7.99
N ASN A 453 7.33 8.09 -8.68
CA ASN A 453 7.80 6.77 -9.05
C ASN A 453 7.33 6.45 -10.47
N THR A 454 7.93 7.12 -11.45
CA THR A 454 7.51 7.01 -12.84
C THR A 454 8.19 5.81 -13.48
N ILE A 455 7.41 4.86 -14.02
CA ILE A 455 8.00 3.73 -14.75
C ILE A 455 8.35 4.09 -16.20
N SER A 456 7.61 5.02 -16.81
CA SER A 456 7.76 5.27 -18.24
C SER A 456 7.44 6.73 -18.60
N PHE A 457 8.45 7.59 -18.53
CA PHE A 457 8.34 9.02 -18.77
C PHE A 457 8.00 9.35 -20.24
N ASP A 458 6.96 10.16 -20.46
CA ASP A 458 6.66 10.78 -21.74
C ASP A 458 6.86 12.30 -21.67
N LYS A 459 7.87 12.82 -22.37
CA LYS A 459 8.09 14.28 -22.45
C LYS A 459 6.88 15.05 -22.97
N ASN A 460 6.04 14.41 -23.79
CA ASN A 460 4.86 15.03 -24.38
C ASN A 460 3.69 15.09 -23.39
N SER A 461 3.73 14.36 -22.27
CA SER A 461 2.73 14.43 -21.22
C SER A 461 3.36 14.74 -19.87
N GLN A 462 3.17 15.99 -19.45
CA GLN A 462 3.67 16.49 -18.17
C GLN A 462 2.46 16.82 -17.29
N GLN A 463 1.61 15.81 -17.05
CA GLN A 463 0.50 15.94 -16.13
C GLN A 463 1.00 15.79 -14.68
N PRO A 464 0.60 16.69 -13.77
CA PRO A 464 0.98 16.58 -12.37
C PRO A 464 0.19 15.48 -11.66
N ASN A 465 0.84 14.80 -10.72
CA ASN A 465 0.19 13.95 -9.73
C ASN A 465 -0.17 14.78 -8.49
N PHE A 466 -1.46 14.82 -8.14
CA PHE A 466 -1.99 15.56 -6.98
C PHE A 466 -1.99 14.77 -5.65
N ARG A 467 -0.89 14.06 -5.37
CA ARG A 467 -0.68 13.33 -4.11
C ARG A 467 -0.20 14.25 -3.00
N MET A 468 -0.94 14.27 -1.88
CA MET A 468 -0.61 15.08 -0.71
C MET A 468 0.42 14.39 0.21
N TRP A 469 1.48 15.10 0.60
CA TRP A 469 2.47 14.65 1.59
C TRP A 469 3.14 15.82 2.32
N LYS A 470 3.76 15.56 3.47
CA LYS A 470 4.31 16.60 4.34
C LYS A 470 5.83 16.71 4.24
N TYR A 471 6.33 17.90 3.91
CA TYR A 471 7.76 18.20 3.86
C TYR A 471 8.20 18.92 5.14
N LEU A 472 9.04 18.27 5.94
CA LEU A 472 9.47 18.76 7.25
C LEU A 472 10.92 19.27 7.25
N PRO A 473 11.27 20.22 8.13
CA PRO A 473 12.66 20.62 8.37
C PRO A 473 13.54 19.42 8.72
N GLY A 474 14.63 19.21 7.98
CA GLY A 474 15.54 18.08 8.19
C GLY A 474 15.33 16.91 7.21
N ASP A 475 14.23 16.90 6.47
CA ASP A 475 13.99 15.93 5.42
C ASP A 475 14.95 16.12 4.25
N THR A 476 15.45 15.01 3.71
CA THR A 476 16.27 14.97 2.50
C THR A 476 15.42 14.46 1.35
N LEU A 477 15.50 15.12 0.20
CA LEU A 477 14.86 14.65 -1.04
C LEU A 477 15.94 14.13 -1.97
N VAL A 478 15.79 12.91 -2.47
CA VAL A 478 16.69 12.30 -3.46
C VAL A 478 15.94 12.16 -4.77
N MET A 479 16.46 12.81 -5.81
CA MET A 479 15.95 12.68 -7.16
C MET A 479 16.85 11.75 -7.95
N THR A 480 16.25 10.78 -8.63
CA THR A 480 16.88 9.86 -9.56
C THR A 480 16.27 10.07 -10.93
N CYS A 481 17.12 10.18 -11.95
CA CYS A 481 16.72 10.28 -13.35
C CYS A 481 17.44 9.22 -14.15
N VAL A 482 16.70 8.46 -14.96
CA VAL A 482 17.26 7.44 -15.84
C VAL A 482 17.17 7.91 -17.28
N TYR A 483 18.30 7.85 -17.98
CA TYR A 483 18.41 8.25 -19.38
C TYR A 483 18.82 7.08 -20.26
N LYS A 484 18.30 7.08 -21.48
CA LYS A 484 18.76 6.19 -22.55
C LYS A 484 19.79 6.90 -23.42
N PRO A 485 21.06 6.49 -23.43
CA PRO A 485 22.09 7.13 -24.23
C PRO A 485 21.83 7.12 -25.74
N GLN A 486 22.44 8.08 -26.45
CA GLN A 486 22.60 7.98 -27.90
C GLN A 486 23.79 7.09 -28.23
N LYS A 487 23.82 6.54 -29.45
CA LYS A 487 24.91 5.65 -29.88
C LYS A 487 26.25 6.34 -30.04
N ASP A 488 26.25 7.53 -30.64
CA ASP A 488 27.47 8.13 -31.18
C ASP A 488 27.77 9.54 -30.63
N VAL A 489 26.85 10.14 -29.86
CA VAL A 489 26.95 11.53 -29.42
C VAL A 489 26.55 11.68 -27.96
N ASP A 490 27.44 12.27 -27.17
CA ASP A 490 27.16 12.62 -25.78
C ASP A 490 26.00 13.62 -25.69
N THR A 491 25.13 13.40 -24.70
CA THR A 491 24.07 14.35 -24.36
C THR A 491 24.44 15.07 -23.06
N TYR A 492 24.31 16.39 -23.05
CA TYR A 492 24.67 17.24 -21.91
C TYR A 492 23.43 17.95 -21.36
N GLY A 493 23.52 18.43 -20.12
CA GLY A 493 22.45 19.25 -19.55
C GLY A 493 22.21 20.54 -20.31
N GLY A 494 20.94 20.90 -20.53
CA GLY A 494 20.60 22.09 -21.30
C GLY A 494 19.10 22.27 -21.51
N LYS A 495 18.72 23.40 -22.11
CA LYS A 495 17.30 23.79 -22.30
C LYS A 495 16.64 23.23 -23.55
N ALA A 496 17.44 22.83 -24.55
CA ALA A 496 16.92 22.28 -25.80
C ALA A 496 16.42 20.85 -25.57
N ALA A 497 15.44 20.40 -26.36
CA ALA A 497 14.92 19.04 -26.30
C ALA A 497 16.00 17.96 -26.58
N SER A 498 17.05 18.31 -27.34
CA SER A 498 18.19 17.44 -27.61
C SER A 498 19.23 17.37 -26.48
N ALA A 499 19.14 18.27 -25.49
CA ALA A 499 19.90 18.27 -24.25
C ALA A 499 19.03 17.68 -23.12
N GLU A 500 19.56 17.51 -21.91
CA GLU A 500 18.80 16.91 -20.80
C GLU A 500 18.54 17.81 -19.59
N MET A 501 17.49 17.47 -18.85
CA MET A 501 17.12 18.03 -17.54
C MET A 501 16.70 16.92 -16.58
N CYS A 502 16.87 17.15 -15.28
CA CYS A 502 16.40 16.26 -14.22
C CYS A 502 15.71 17.10 -13.14
N ASN A 503 14.41 17.34 -13.30
CA ASN A 503 13.68 18.28 -12.45
C ASN A 503 12.42 17.63 -11.85
N ALA A 504 12.07 18.03 -10.63
CA ALA A 504 10.74 17.82 -10.06
C ALA A 504 10.09 19.17 -9.77
N LEU A 505 8.80 19.31 -10.06
CA LEU A 505 8.01 20.48 -9.71
C LEU A 505 7.03 20.12 -8.60
N LEU A 506 7.10 20.84 -7.49
CA LEU A 506 6.28 20.62 -6.30
C LEU A 506 5.31 21.78 -6.08
N GLY A 507 4.03 21.50 -5.84
CA GLY A 507 3.06 22.48 -5.34
C GLY A 507 3.00 22.47 -3.82
N MET A 508 3.27 23.60 -3.16
CA MET A 508 3.34 23.71 -1.71
C MET A 508 2.32 24.69 -1.13
N THR A 509 1.77 24.35 0.04
CA THR A 509 0.91 25.21 0.85
C THR A 509 1.21 25.08 2.36
N PRO A 510 1.26 26.18 3.13
CA PRO A 510 1.32 27.55 2.63
C PRO A 510 2.63 27.80 1.86
N PRO A 511 2.71 28.85 1.01
CA PRO A 511 3.93 29.20 0.31
C PRO A 511 5.02 29.57 1.32
N VAL A 512 6.25 29.09 1.10
CA VAL A 512 7.40 29.48 1.92
C VAL A 512 8.04 30.74 1.31
N PRO A 513 8.17 31.85 2.06
CA PRO A 513 8.79 33.07 1.55
C PRO A 513 10.20 32.82 1.01
N GLY A 514 10.48 33.27 -0.21
CA GLY A 514 11.79 33.13 -0.86
C GLY A 514 12.13 31.72 -1.36
N PHE A 515 11.34 30.70 -1.04
CA PHE A 515 11.54 29.36 -1.59
C PHE A 515 10.84 29.24 -2.93
N VAL A 516 11.62 29.28 -4.01
CA VAL A 516 11.14 29.12 -5.39
C VAL A 516 11.84 27.99 -6.11
N ARG A 517 13.09 27.70 -5.74
CA ARG A 517 13.85 26.58 -6.30
C ARG A 517 14.83 25.95 -5.31
N ALA A 518 15.12 24.68 -5.51
CA ALA A 518 16.21 23.94 -4.89
C ALA A 518 17.09 23.30 -5.98
N LEU A 519 18.40 23.36 -5.81
CA LEU A 519 19.40 22.95 -6.78
C LEU A 519 20.30 21.87 -6.16
N GLY A 520 20.49 20.77 -6.88
CA GLY A 520 21.43 19.71 -6.52
C GLY A 520 22.49 19.48 -7.58
N VAL A 521 23.71 19.13 -7.16
CA VAL A 521 24.76 18.66 -8.07
C VAL A 521 24.54 17.19 -8.39
N VAL A 522 24.50 16.87 -9.69
CA VAL A 522 24.30 15.50 -10.17
C VAL A 522 25.55 14.66 -9.93
N THR A 523 25.33 13.44 -9.45
CA THR A 523 26.35 12.41 -9.28
C THR A 523 25.88 11.09 -9.88
N PRO A 524 26.79 10.25 -10.41
CA PRO A 524 26.49 8.86 -10.76
C PRO A 524 25.99 8.06 -9.55
N ALA A 525 25.25 6.97 -9.79
CA ALA A 525 24.68 6.10 -8.75
C ALA A 525 25.70 5.53 -7.77
N ASP A 526 26.93 5.28 -8.23
CA ASP A 526 28.02 4.71 -7.43
C ASP A 526 28.83 5.76 -6.63
N GLN A 527 28.47 7.04 -6.73
CA GLN A 527 29.20 8.14 -6.10
C GLN A 527 28.39 8.79 -4.96
N PRO A 528 29.07 9.27 -3.90
CA PRO A 528 28.39 10.01 -2.84
C PRO A 528 27.82 11.32 -3.38
N PHE A 529 26.65 11.70 -2.86
CA PHE A 529 25.95 12.90 -3.30
C PHE A 529 26.82 14.17 -3.26
N GLY A 530 26.62 15.02 -4.27
CA GLY A 530 27.24 16.35 -4.37
C GLY A 530 26.62 17.40 -3.45
N LYS A 531 27.09 18.64 -3.58
CA LYS A 531 26.55 19.80 -2.85
C LYS A 531 25.13 20.15 -3.32
N SER A 532 24.32 20.72 -2.44
CA SER A 532 22.97 21.23 -2.73
C SER A 532 22.76 22.66 -2.21
N GLN A 533 21.86 23.42 -2.83
CA GLN A 533 21.52 24.80 -2.45
C GLN A 533 20.01 25.05 -2.62
N ILE A 534 19.40 25.85 -1.76
CA ILE A 534 18.04 26.42 -1.97
C ILE A 534 18.20 27.92 -2.20
N ALA A 535 17.53 28.47 -3.23
CA ALA A 535 17.71 29.86 -3.64
C ALA A 535 16.39 30.55 -3.99
N GLY A 536 16.36 31.88 -3.76
CA GLY A 536 15.33 32.80 -4.23
C GLY A 536 15.86 33.59 -5.43
N GLY A 537 15.37 33.29 -6.63
CA GLY A 537 15.81 33.94 -7.88
C GLY A 537 15.95 32.95 -9.03
N ASN A 538 15.76 33.42 -10.25
CA ASN A 538 15.73 32.69 -11.52
C ASN A 538 16.95 32.97 -12.41
N SER A 539 18.04 33.51 -11.87
CA SER A 539 19.26 33.69 -12.64
C SER A 539 19.77 32.32 -13.10
N PHE A 540 19.48 31.99 -14.37
CA PHE A 540 20.23 31.04 -15.19
C PHE A 540 21.65 31.55 -15.47
N ALA A 541 22.01 32.73 -14.97
CA ALA A 541 23.38 33.19 -14.86
C ALA A 541 24.11 32.34 -13.81
N TYR A 542 24.74 31.29 -14.32
CA TYR A 542 25.70 30.45 -13.63
C TYR A 542 26.86 31.27 -13.06
N ASP A 543 26.72 31.78 -11.83
CA ASP A 543 27.90 32.22 -11.09
C ASP A 543 28.42 31.08 -10.20
N ARG A 544 29.49 30.45 -10.71
CA ARG A 544 30.30 29.43 -10.02
C ARG A 544 30.79 29.89 -8.64
N SER A 545 30.75 31.19 -8.33
CA SER A 545 31.39 31.75 -7.13
C SER A 545 30.52 31.75 -5.87
N GLU A 546 29.18 31.69 -5.97
CA GLU A 546 28.30 31.73 -4.78
C GLU A 546 28.03 30.35 -4.14
N THR A 547 28.23 29.25 -4.88
CA THR A 547 28.16 27.87 -4.35
C THR A 547 29.33 27.50 -3.43
N ALA A 548 30.29 28.42 -3.25
CA ALA A 548 31.44 28.23 -2.37
C ALA A 548 31.17 28.58 -0.90
N THR A 549 30.12 29.34 -0.56
CA THR A 549 29.99 29.97 0.76
C THR A 549 28.98 29.33 1.73
N HIS A 550 28.19 28.35 1.28
CA HIS A 550 27.26 27.62 2.14
C HIS A 550 27.59 26.12 2.14
N ALA A 551 28.69 25.77 2.81
CA ALA A 551 29.16 24.40 2.96
C ALA A 551 28.86 23.86 4.36
N PRO A 552 28.21 22.69 4.51
CA PRO A 552 28.52 21.76 5.57
C PRO A 552 29.61 20.81 5.08
N THR A 553 30.76 20.79 5.77
CA THR A 553 31.75 19.72 5.63
C THR A 553 31.21 18.45 6.29
N TYR A 554 30.52 17.59 5.53
CA TYR A 554 30.27 16.22 5.97
C TYR A 554 31.51 15.38 5.66
N LYS A 555 32.23 14.98 6.71
CA LYS A 555 33.46 14.17 6.64
C LYS A 555 33.21 12.68 6.88
N GLU A 556 31.94 12.29 6.98
CA GLU A 556 31.50 10.90 7.07
C GLU A 556 30.45 10.68 6.00
N THR A 557 30.87 10.18 4.84
CA THR A 557 29.98 9.35 4.02
C THR A 557 29.52 8.22 4.92
N LYS A 558 28.36 8.37 5.56
CA LYS A 558 27.62 7.18 5.97
C LYS A 558 27.37 6.44 4.67
N ASP A 559 27.86 5.22 4.57
CA ASP A 559 27.44 4.28 3.54
C ASP A 559 25.91 4.25 3.60
N PHE A 560 25.26 4.98 2.68
CA PHE A 560 23.83 4.87 2.50
C PHE A 560 23.63 3.44 2.02
N LYS A 561 23.02 2.60 2.85
CA LYS A 561 22.62 1.27 2.42
C LYS A 561 21.65 1.46 1.26
N HIS A 562 22.12 1.18 0.04
CA HIS A 562 21.25 0.89 -1.08
C HIS A 562 20.27 -0.18 -0.62
N LEU A 563 18.97 0.12 -0.63
CA LEU A 563 17.92 -0.90 -0.58
C LEU A 563 17.81 -1.61 -1.95
N VAL A 564 18.96 -1.97 -2.56
CA VAL A 564 19.02 -2.80 -3.77
C VAL A 564 19.16 -4.29 -3.43
N ASP A 565 19.30 -4.64 -2.15
CA ASP A 565 18.77 -5.92 -1.72
C ASP A 565 17.24 -5.77 -1.73
N HIS A 566 16.61 -6.26 -2.80
CA HIS A 566 15.15 -6.31 -3.00
C HIS A 566 14.43 -6.75 -1.72
N HIS A 567 13.97 -5.77 -0.94
CA HIS A 567 13.00 -5.97 0.13
C HIS A 567 11.63 -5.86 -0.52
N MET A 568 11.14 -7.00 -1.01
CA MET A 568 9.82 -7.12 -1.58
C MET A 568 8.76 -6.64 -0.57
N LYS A 569 7.83 -5.79 -1.00
CA LYS A 569 6.70 -5.35 -0.16
C LYS A 569 5.93 -6.60 0.32
N PHE A 570 5.38 -6.61 1.54
CA PHE A 570 4.56 -7.72 2.07
C PHE A 570 3.46 -8.17 1.09
N CYS A 571 2.95 -7.19 0.36
CA CYS A 571 2.04 -7.28 -0.77
C CYS A 571 2.56 -8.23 -1.89
N GLU A 572 3.82 -8.08 -2.28
CA GLU A 572 4.52 -8.87 -3.30
C GLU A 572 4.81 -10.32 -2.83
N LEU A 573 4.97 -10.52 -1.52
CA LEU A 573 5.06 -11.84 -0.87
C LEU A 573 3.72 -12.58 -0.88
N ALA A 574 2.60 -11.87 -0.72
CA ALA A 574 1.26 -12.45 -0.78
C ALA A 574 0.79 -12.71 -2.23
N ALA A 575 1.09 -11.82 -3.17
CA ALA A 575 0.75 -11.96 -4.58
C ALA A 575 1.59 -13.04 -5.29
N ARG A 576 2.90 -13.17 -4.97
CA ARG A 576 3.73 -14.28 -5.48
C ARG A 576 3.28 -15.65 -4.98
N ASP A 577 2.75 -15.75 -3.75
CA ASP A 577 2.24 -17.01 -3.19
C ASP A 577 0.94 -17.46 -3.89
N ALA A 578 0.17 -16.52 -4.48
CA ALA A 578 -1.07 -16.82 -5.20
C ALA A 578 -0.85 -17.24 -6.67
N LEU A 579 0.13 -16.65 -7.38
CA LEU A 579 0.24 -16.77 -8.85
C LEU A 579 1.45 -17.56 -9.37
N LEU A 580 2.43 -17.92 -8.53
CA LEU A 580 3.48 -18.90 -8.88
C LEU A 580 3.27 -20.20 -8.10
N THR A 581 2.27 -20.98 -8.51
CA THR A 581 2.17 -22.42 -8.16
C THR A 581 2.74 -23.31 -9.29
N PRO A 582 4.07 -23.49 -9.42
CA PRO A 582 4.62 -24.77 -9.81
C PRO A 582 4.39 -25.79 -8.67
N PRO A 583 4.46 -27.10 -8.93
CA PRO A 583 3.84 -28.12 -8.08
C PRO A 583 4.29 -28.00 -6.63
N ILE A 584 3.32 -27.97 -5.70
CA ILE A 584 3.44 -28.19 -4.24
C ILE A 584 4.90 -28.34 -3.81
N ARG A 585 5.54 -27.22 -3.45
CA ARG A 585 6.88 -27.25 -2.83
C ARG A 585 6.71 -27.59 -1.35
N ILE A 586 7.67 -28.32 -0.78
CA ILE A 586 7.71 -28.66 0.65
C ILE A 586 7.63 -27.39 1.54
N THR A 587 7.98 -26.22 1.00
CA THR A 587 8.01 -24.93 1.71
C THR A 587 6.65 -24.21 1.79
N ASP A 588 5.61 -24.66 1.09
CA ASP A 588 4.26 -24.06 1.15
C ASP A 588 3.68 -24.22 2.58
N PRO A 589 3.11 -23.16 3.20
CA PRO A 589 2.52 -23.24 4.54
C PRO A 589 1.50 -24.38 4.70
N GLY A 590 0.63 -24.60 3.72
CA GLY A 590 -0.37 -25.66 3.75
C GLY A 590 0.27 -27.05 3.68
N VAL A 591 1.33 -27.18 2.89
CA VAL A 591 2.10 -28.42 2.70
C VAL A 591 2.96 -28.72 3.93
N ASN A 592 3.58 -27.71 4.52
CA ASN A 592 4.30 -27.81 5.78
C ASN A 592 3.38 -28.24 6.93
N ILE A 593 2.17 -27.68 7.01
CA ILE A 593 1.17 -28.08 8.00
C ILE A 593 0.76 -29.53 7.78
N ALA A 594 0.46 -29.93 6.54
CA ALA A 594 0.11 -31.30 6.21
C ALA A 594 1.27 -32.29 6.48
N LEU A 595 2.51 -31.93 6.12
CA LEU A 595 3.72 -32.71 6.40
C LEU A 595 3.97 -32.83 7.90
N PHE A 596 3.82 -31.75 8.66
CA PHE A 596 3.93 -31.78 10.11
C PHE A 596 2.87 -32.71 10.73
N GLN A 597 1.62 -32.65 10.28
CA GLN A 597 0.55 -33.57 10.71
C GLN A 597 0.90 -35.02 10.38
N ILE A 598 1.39 -35.29 9.17
CA ILE A 598 1.84 -36.63 8.75
C ILE A 598 3.00 -37.10 9.63
N LEU A 599 3.97 -36.24 9.95
CA LEU A 599 5.11 -36.56 10.80
C LEU A 599 4.70 -36.84 12.25
N VAL A 600 3.77 -36.06 12.81
CA VAL A 600 3.24 -36.30 14.16
C VAL A 600 2.48 -37.63 14.20
N LEU A 601 1.59 -37.89 13.24
CA LEU A 601 0.86 -39.16 13.15
C LEU A 601 1.79 -40.36 12.92
N ALA A 602 2.81 -40.20 12.07
CA ALA A 602 3.84 -41.20 11.85
C ALA A 602 4.66 -41.44 13.12
N PHE A 603 5.03 -40.40 13.86
CA PHE A 603 5.75 -40.51 15.13
C PHE A 603 4.90 -41.25 16.18
N ILE A 604 3.60 -40.92 16.31
CA ILE A 604 2.66 -41.65 17.17
C ILE A 604 2.64 -43.13 16.79
N ALA A 605 2.54 -43.44 15.50
CA ALA A 605 2.53 -44.81 15.00
C ALA A 605 3.86 -45.55 15.24
N ILE A 606 5.00 -44.89 15.05
CA ILE A 606 6.34 -45.45 15.27
C ILE A 606 6.56 -45.71 16.76
N VAL A 607 6.34 -44.72 17.63
CA VAL A 607 6.55 -44.87 19.08
C VAL A 607 5.65 -45.95 19.65
N SER A 608 4.38 -45.98 19.25
CA SER A 608 3.42 -46.99 19.72
C SER A 608 3.71 -48.40 19.19
N SER A 609 4.30 -48.55 18.00
CA SER A 609 4.56 -49.85 17.37
C SER A 609 5.95 -50.42 17.62
N GLN A 610 6.97 -49.56 17.76
CA GLN A 610 8.38 -49.94 17.84
C GLN A 610 8.91 -50.00 19.28
N TRP A 611 8.37 -49.19 20.19
CA TRP A 611 8.87 -49.20 21.56
C TRP A 611 8.26 -50.35 22.36
N LYS A 612 9.04 -51.42 22.54
CA LYS A 612 8.63 -52.66 23.23
C LYS A 612 7.97 -52.43 24.60
N ALA A 613 8.44 -51.43 25.36
CA ALA A 613 7.85 -51.07 26.65
C ALA A 613 6.43 -50.51 26.53
N ILE A 614 6.18 -49.64 25.54
CA ILE A 614 4.87 -49.04 25.27
C ILE A 614 3.93 -50.05 24.60
N LYS A 615 4.44 -50.83 23.64
CA LYS A 615 3.69 -51.86 22.92
C LYS A 615 3.10 -52.92 23.86
N ASN A 616 3.83 -53.25 24.92
CA ASN A 616 3.43 -54.27 25.89
C ASN A 616 2.58 -53.72 27.05
N MET A 617 2.21 -52.43 27.04
CA MET A 617 1.31 -51.88 28.05
C MET A 617 -0.09 -52.45 27.86
N ALA A 618 -0.63 -53.09 28.90
CA ALA A 618 -1.96 -53.71 28.86
C ALA A 618 -3.12 -52.69 28.80
N CYS A 619 -2.88 -51.45 29.26
CA CYS A 619 -3.91 -50.43 29.36
C CYS A 619 -3.77 -49.37 28.26
N GLU A 620 -4.77 -49.27 27.39
CA GLU A 620 -4.79 -48.34 26.26
C GLU A 620 -4.66 -46.88 26.73
N ARG A 621 -5.29 -46.52 27.86
CA ARG A 621 -5.13 -45.19 28.49
C ARG A 621 -3.66 -44.89 28.85
N THR A 622 -2.96 -45.84 29.48
CA THR A 622 -1.57 -45.64 29.89
C THR A 622 -0.66 -45.56 28.67
N LYS A 623 -0.90 -46.41 27.66
CA LYS A 623 -0.20 -46.41 26.39
C LYS A 623 -0.32 -45.07 25.65
N ARG A 624 -1.55 -44.60 25.41
CA ARG A 624 -1.80 -43.33 24.72
C ARG A 624 -1.20 -42.13 25.45
N ASN A 625 -1.41 -42.04 26.77
CA ASN A 625 -0.87 -40.96 27.58
C ASN A 625 0.67 -40.97 27.60
N THR A 626 1.31 -42.15 27.54
CA THR A 626 2.77 -42.27 27.44
C THR A 626 3.29 -41.73 26.10
N VAL A 627 2.58 -42.00 25.00
CA VAL A 627 2.94 -41.46 23.67
C VAL A 627 2.84 -39.93 23.66
N CYS A 628 1.81 -39.34 24.27
CA CYS A 628 1.69 -37.88 24.44
C CYS A 628 2.89 -37.30 25.19
N TYR A 629 3.26 -37.86 26.34
CA TYR A 629 4.42 -37.35 27.12
C TYR A 629 5.74 -37.44 26.35
N VAL A 630 5.92 -38.45 25.50
CA VAL A 630 7.12 -38.57 24.65
C VAL A 630 7.13 -37.49 23.57
N LEU A 631 5.99 -37.28 22.90
CA LEU A 631 5.82 -36.22 21.91
C LEU A 631 6.07 -34.83 22.50
N GLU A 632 5.42 -34.52 23.62
CA GLU A 632 5.58 -33.25 24.33
C GLU A 632 7.03 -33.01 24.74
N LEU A 633 7.72 -34.04 25.25
CA LEU A 633 9.13 -33.94 25.63
C LEU A 633 10.04 -33.72 24.42
N VAL A 634 9.85 -34.45 23.31
CA VAL A 634 10.66 -34.29 22.09
C VAL A 634 10.43 -32.92 21.46
N TYR A 635 9.18 -32.50 21.33
CA TYR A 635 8.84 -31.21 20.74
C TYR A 635 9.38 -30.05 21.59
N SER A 636 9.19 -30.10 22.91
CA SER A 636 9.66 -29.04 23.81
C SER A 636 11.18 -28.99 23.98
N THR A 637 11.90 -30.11 23.83
CA THR A 637 13.37 -30.16 23.99
C THR A 637 14.13 -29.86 22.71
N VAL A 638 13.57 -30.19 21.55
CA VAL A 638 14.24 -30.02 20.26
C VAL A 638 13.73 -28.80 19.53
N VAL A 639 12.41 -28.63 19.42
CA VAL A 639 11.81 -27.66 18.50
C VAL A 639 11.65 -26.27 19.13
N LEU A 640 11.17 -26.20 20.37
CA LEU A 640 10.97 -24.91 21.05
C LEU A 640 12.25 -24.06 21.24
N PRO A 641 13.45 -24.63 21.47
CA PRO A 641 14.68 -23.85 21.54
C PRO A 641 15.06 -23.15 20.23
N PHE A 642 14.82 -23.77 19.07
CA PHE A 642 15.03 -23.12 17.77
C PHE A 642 14.06 -21.96 17.60
N LEU A 643 12.76 -22.19 17.89
CA LEU A 643 11.76 -21.13 17.86
C LEU A 643 12.10 -19.95 18.78
N LEU A 644 12.63 -20.24 19.97
CA LEU A 644 13.08 -19.20 20.90
C LEU A 644 14.30 -18.44 20.37
N ALA A 645 15.25 -19.11 19.72
CA ALA A 645 16.42 -18.46 19.10
C ALA A 645 16.00 -17.55 17.94
N ASP A 646 15.03 -17.99 17.13
CA ASP A 646 14.46 -17.20 16.04
C ASP A 646 13.75 -15.96 16.60
N TYR A 647 12.92 -16.12 17.64
CA TYR A 647 12.29 -14.99 18.33
C TYR A 647 13.31 -14.00 18.91
N MET A 648 14.42 -14.46 19.49
CA MET A 648 15.45 -13.57 20.03
C MET A 648 16.12 -12.75 18.93
N THR A 649 16.36 -13.35 17.76
CA THR A 649 16.93 -12.68 16.59
C THR A 649 15.96 -11.63 16.02
N LEU A 650 14.65 -11.96 15.99
CA LEU A 650 13.58 -11.03 15.64
C LEU A 650 13.43 -9.87 16.64
N ILE A 651 13.73 -10.08 17.93
CA ILE A 651 13.65 -9.03 18.96
C ILE A 651 14.84 -8.06 18.88
N THR A 652 16.02 -8.53 18.51
CA THR A 652 17.25 -7.70 18.46
C THR A 652 17.32 -6.76 17.27
N ASN A 653 16.61 -7.06 16.18
CA ASN A 653 16.49 -6.18 15.02
C ASN A 653 15.30 -5.22 15.24
N GLU A 654 15.53 -4.11 15.96
CA GLU A 654 14.52 -3.12 16.40
C GLU A 654 13.78 -2.33 15.28
N GLN A 655 13.78 -2.81 14.03
CA GLN A 655 13.23 -2.06 12.91
C GLN A 655 11.68 -2.12 12.84
N SER A 656 11.09 -1.15 12.13
CA SER A 656 9.64 -0.93 12.00
C SER A 656 8.91 -2.17 11.47
N VAL A 657 7.57 -2.17 11.55
CA VAL A 657 6.67 -3.28 11.20
C VAL A 657 6.95 -3.88 9.81
N ASP A 658 7.65 -3.16 8.93
CA ASP A 658 7.88 -3.50 7.52
C ASP A 658 9.21 -4.23 7.23
N THR A 659 10.02 -4.60 8.24
CA THR A 659 11.41 -5.07 8.03
C THR A 659 11.70 -6.48 8.59
N VAL A 660 10.72 -7.37 8.63
CA VAL A 660 10.90 -8.72 9.19
C VAL A 660 11.55 -9.66 8.16
N ASP A 661 12.62 -10.36 8.54
CA ASP A 661 13.27 -11.39 7.72
C ASP A 661 12.32 -12.56 7.45
N ALA A 662 11.92 -12.74 6.18
CA ALA A 662 10.99 -13.78 5.76
C ALA A 662 11.55 -15.20 5.94
N GLU A 663 12.88 -15.39 5.80
CA GLU A 663 13.53 -16.69 6.01
C GLU A 663 13.43 -17.13 7.47
N LEU A 664 13.35 -16.18 8.40
CA LEU A 664 13.21 -16.44 9.83
C LEU A 664 11.73 -16.50 10.27
N TYR A 665 10.86 -15.69 9.65
CA TYR A 665 9.44 -15.62 9.98
C TYR A 665 8.66 -16.88 9.60
N ILE A 666 8.90 -17.44 8.40
CA ILE A 666 8.23 -18.65 7.92
C ILE A 666 8.46 -19.84 8.87
N PRO A 667 9.69 -20.25 9.21
CA PRO A 667 9.91 -21.36 10.15
C PRO A 667 9.35 -21.05 11.54
N THR A 668 9.48 -19.80 12.02
CA THR A 668 8.90 -19.37 13.30
C THR A 668 7.38 -19.60 13.34
N ARG A 669 6.68 -19.20 12.26
CA ARG A 669 5.24 -19.40 12.09
C ARG A 669 4.87 -20.88 11.99
N THR A 670 5.58 -21.66 11.17
CA THR A 670 5.34 -23.10 11.01
C THR A 670 5.47 -23.83 12.34
N ILE A 671 6.50 -23.51 13.12
CA ILE A 671 6.67 -24.10 14.44
C ILE A 671 5.55 -23.65 15.38
N GLY A 672 5.19 -22.36 15.40
CA GLY A 672 4.07 -21.86 16.22
C GLY A 672 2.73 -22.56 15.93
N VAL A 673 2.42 -22.80 14.66
CA VAL A 673 1.23 -23.57 14.24
C VAL A 673 1.36 -25.04 14.65
N GLY A 674 2.55 -25.62 14.55
CA GLY A 674 2.83 -26.98 15.03
C GLY A 674 2.52 -27.17 16.52
N LEU A 675 2.77 -26.15 17.34
CA LEU A 675 2.44 -26.15 18.77
C LEU A 675 0.91 -26.19 19.00
N ILE A 676 0.13 -25.43 18.22
CA ILE A 676 -1.35 -25.47 18.27
C ILE A 676 -1.84 -26.89 17.95
N PHE A 677 -1.30 -27.50 16.90
CA PHE A 677 -1.68 -28.87 16.51
C PHE A 677 -1.25 -29.91 17.54
N LEU A 678 -0.12 -29.73 18.22
CA LEU A 678 0.28 -30.61 19.32
C LEU A 678 -0.75 -30.60 20.45
N TYR A 679 -1.22 -29.42 20.87
CA TYR A 679 -2.25 -29.29 21.89
C TYR A 679 -3.61 -29.86 21.44
N LEU A 680 -4.00 -29.65 20.19
CA LEU A 680 -5.20 -30.27 19.63
C LEU A 680 -5.08 -31.80 19.61
N ALA A 681 -3.94 -32.34 19.17
CA ALA A 681 -3.69 -33.77 19.15
C ALA A 681 -3.76 -34.38 20.56
N GLU A 682 -3.23 -33.70 21.58
CA GLU A 682 -3.34 -34.15 22.97
C GLU A 682 -4.81 -34.21 23.43
N LEU A 683 -5.62 -33.19 23.14
CA LEU A 683 -7.04 -33.14 23.50
C LEU A 683 -7.85 -34.31 22.92
N PHE A 684 -7.54 -34.76 21.69
CA PHE A 684 -8.28 -35.84 21.03
C PHE A 684 -7.70 -37.24 21.26
N TYR A 685 -6.38 -37.35 21.46
CA TYR A 685 -5.70 -38.66 21.57
C TYR A 685 -5.59 -39.15 23.01
N LYS A 686 -5.36 -38.25 23.97
CA LYS A 686 -5.15 -38.57 25.39
C LYS A 686 -6.47 -38.98 26.05
N GLN A 687 -6.44 -40.02 26.88
CA GLN A 687 -7.65 -40.55 27.53
C GLN A 687 -7.74 -40.18 29.01
N GLY A 688 -8.93 -39.76 29.43
CA GLY A 688 -9.22 -39.32 30.79
C GLY A 688 -8.41 -38.09 31.18
N ILE A 689 -8.48 -37.05 30.35
CA ILE A 689 -7.86 -35.74 30.58
C ILE A 689 -8.59 -35.05 31.74
N ARG A 690 -7.83 -34.41 32.63
CA ARG A 690 -8.38 -33.65 33.76
C ARG A 690 -8.83 -32.26 33.29
N SER A 691 -9.87 -31.70 33.90
CA SER A 691 -10.45 -30.41 33.52
C SER A 691 -9.45 -29.25 33.56
N ASP A 692 -8.51 -29.25 34.51
CA ASP A 692 -7.43 -28.25 34.59
C ASP A 692 -6.51 -28.30 33.37
N LEU A 693 -6.25 -29.49 32.86
CA LEU A 693 -5.41 -29.67 31.67
C LEU A 693 -6.17 -29.27 30.39
N ILE A 694 -7.49 -29.53 30.31
CA ILE A 694 -8.34 -29.04 29.21
C ILE A 694 -8.32 -27.51 29.16
N LEU A 695 -8.50 -26.85 30.31
CA LEU A 695 -8.46 -25.39 30.40
C LEU A 695 -7.11 -24.84 29.92
N HIS A 696 -6.01 -25.44 30.37
CA HIS A 696 -4.67 -25.06 29.91
C HIS A 696 -4.55 -25.13 28.37
N HIS A 697 -4.98 -26.24 27.76
CA HIS A 697 -4.88 -26.43 26.31
C HIS A 697 -5.74 -25.44 25.53
N VAL A 698 -6.98 -25.24 25.95
CA VAL A 698 -7.89 -24.30 25.28
C VAL A 698 -7.35 -22.88 25.35
N VAL A 699 -6.88 -22.44 26.52
CA VAL A 699 -6.29 -21.11 26.69
C VAL A 699 -4.99 -20.96 25.90
N ALA A 700 -4.12 -21.98 25.89
CA ALA A 700 -2.87 -21.97 25.13
C ALA A 700 -3.11 -21.92 23.60
N ILE A 701 -4.09 -22.67 23.10
CA ILE A 701 -4.50 -22.64 21.69
C ILE A 701 -5.04 -21.27 21.32
N LEU A 702 -5.97 -20.71 22.11
CA LEU A 702 -6.51 -19.37 21.86
C LEU A 702 -5.42 -18.30 21.86
N MET A 703 -4.48 -18.39 22.80
CA MET A 703 -3.34 -17.48 22.87
C MET A 703 -2.45 -17.58 21.63
N ALA A 704 -2.10 -18.80 21.21
CA ALA A 704 -1.26 -19.02 20.04
C ALA A 704 -1.97 -18.62 18.73
N MET A 705 -3.28 -18.86 18.62
CA MET A 705 -4.11 -18.39 17.50
C MET A 705 -4.18 -16.86 17.46
N LEU A 706 -4.35 -16.20 18.61
CA LEU A 706 -4.35 -14.74 18.68
C LEU A 706 -2.97 -14.15 18.36
N CYS A 707 -1.87 -14.78 18.79
CA CYS A 707 -0.52 -14.38 18.38
C CYS A 707 -0.29 -14.60 16.88
N TYR A 708 -0.88 -15.65 16.31
CA TYR A 708 -0.84 -15.94 14.88
C TYR A 708 -1.61 -14.89 14.08
N VAL A 709 -2.85 -14.57 14.47
CA VAL A 709 -3.68 -13.54 13.84
C VAL A 709 -3.05 -12.15 14.01
N ALA A 710 -2.57 -11.80 15.21
CA ALA A 710 -1.85 -10.55 15.45
C ALA A 710 -0.54 -10.44 14.64
N GLY A 711 0.07 -11.58 14.28
CA GLY A 711 1.23 -11.63 13.41
C GLY A 711 0.91 -11.56 11.92
N ILE A 712 -0.36 -11.64 11.50
CA ILE A 712 -0.80 -11.68 10.09
C ILE A 712 -1.60 -10.43 9.70
N GLU A 713 -2.55 -10.01 10.54
CA GLU A 713 -3.63 -9.11 10.10
C GLU A 713 -3.36 -7.63 10.38
N THR A 714 -2.61 -7.28 11.43
CA THR A 714 -2.18 -5.90 11.78
C THR A 714 -1.66 -5.88 13.23
N PHE A 715 -0.71 -4.97 13.49
CA PHE A 715 -0.20 -4.52 14.81
C PHE A 715 0.99 -5.27 15.43
N SER A 716 2.14 -4.59 15.36
CA SER A 716 3.32 -4.75 16.23
C SER A 716 3.81 -6.20 16.36
N VAL A 717 4.50 -6.69 15.33
CA VAL A 717 5.35 -7.90 15.37
C VAL A 717 6.18 -7.93 16.66
N LYS A 718 6.67 -6.78 17.13
CA LYS A 718 7.37 -6.60 18.41
C LYS A 718 6.61 -7.15 19.63
N VAL A 719 5.28 -7.05 19.69
CA VAL A 719 4.44 -7.55 20.79
C VAL A 719 4.16 -9.04 20.60
N ALA A 720 3.78 -9.47 19.39
CA ALA A 720 3.54 -10.87 19.07
C ALA A 720 4.80 -11.74 19.31
N THR A 721 5.98 -11.28 18.89
CA THR A 721 7.28 -11.94 19.07
C THR A 721 7.69 -11.99 20.55
N LYS A 722 7.48 -10.92 21.33
CA LYS A 722 7.75 -10.92 22.78
C LYS A 722 6.81 -11.85 23.56
N LEU A 723 5.53 -11.86 23.20
CA LEU A 723 4.54 -12.75 23.79
C LEU A 723 4.81 -14.21 23.39
N GLY A 724 5.08 -14.46 22.11
CA GLY A 724 5.48 -15.77 21.57
C GLY A 724 6.72 -16.34 22.24
N ALA A 725 7.76 -15.52 22.45
CA ALA A 725 8.95 -15.90 23.21
C ALA A 725 8.62 -16.27 24.67
N THR A 726 7.73 -15.49 25.31
CA THR A 726 7.28 -15.77 26.68
C THR A 726 6.52 -17.10 26.75
N LEU A 727 5.64 -17.39 25.78
CA LEU A 727 4.92 -18.67 25.68
C LEU A 727 5.86 -19.86 25.44
N CYS A 728 6.89 -19.69 24.60
CA CYS A 728 7.91 -20.72 24.38
C CYS A 728 8.69 -21.03 25.64
N LEU A 729 9.07 -19.99 26.42
CA LEU A 729 9.70 -20.16 27.72
C LEU A 729 8.77 -20.85 28.73
N MET A 730 7.47 -20.54 28.71
CA MET A 730 6.49 -21.25 29.53
C MET A 730 6.42 -22.73 29.16
N ALA A 731 6.27 -23.07 27.89
CA ALA A 731 6.18 -24.47 27.47
C ALA A 731 7.50 -25.24 27.72
N GLY A 732 8.65 -24.61 27.47
CA GLY A 732 9.97 -25.22 27.71
C GLY A 732 10.25 -25.55 29.18
N THR A 733 9.65 -24.82 30.13
CA THR A 733 9.85 -25.03 31.57
C THR A 733 8.98 -26.16 32.16
N GLU A 734 8.14 -26.81 31.36
CA GLU A 734 7.26 -27.90 31.81
C GLU A 734 7.91 -29.29 31.72
N GLN A 735 9.08 -29.40 31.09
CA GLN A 735 9.79 -30.66 30.85
C GLN A 735 9.97 -31.56 32.09
N PRO A 736 10.32 -31.06 33.29
CA PRO A 736 10.50 -31.93 34.46
C PRO A 736 9.21 -32.67 34.87
N MET A 737 8.05 -32.07 34.61
CA MET A 737 6.75 -32.69 34.90
C MET A 737 6.47 -33.83 33.92
N TYR A 738 6.62 -33.58 32.62
CA TYR A 738 6.43 -34.61 31.59
C TYR A 738 7.39 -35.79 31.79
N PHE A 739 8.64 -35.49 32.13
CA PHE A 739 9.64 -36.51 32.45
C PHE A 739 9.25 -37.36 33.67
N ALA A 740 8.78 -36.73 34.75
CA ALA A 740 8.35 -37.45 35.95
C ALA A 740 7.15 -38.38 35.68
N LEU A 741 6.18 -37.93 34.88
CA LEU A 741 5.00 -38.71 34.51
C LEU A 741 5.34 -39.84 33.53
N LEU A 742 6.23 -39.58 32.56
CA LEU A 742 6.73 -40.56 31.62
C LEU A 742 7.42 -41.73 32.32
N LEU A 743 8.37 -41.44 33.22
CA LEU A 743 9.08 -42.48 33.96
C LEU A 743 8.15 -43.32 34.85
N LYS A 744 7.07 -42.72 35.35
CA LYS A 744 6.03 -43.45 36.07
C LYS A 744 5.33 -44.48 35.17
N ASN A 745 4.85 -44.03 34.01
CA ASN A 745 4.13 -44.92 33.09
C ASN A 745 5.01 -46.04 32.53
N LEU A 746 6.31 -45.77 32.34
CA LEU A 746 7.28 -46.77 31.91
C LEU A 746 7.70 -47.74 33.02
N GLY A 747 7.21 -47.57 34.26
CA GLY A 747 7.52 -48.45 35.38
C GLY A 747 8.92 -48.26 35.97
N TYR A 748 9.63 -47.17 35.62
CA TYR A 748 10.93 -46.86 36.19
C TYR A 748 10.84 -46.12 37.53
N ALA A 749 9.67 -45.54 37.84
CA ALA A 749 9.41 -44.86 39.10
C ALA A 749 9.56 -45.80 40.29
N THR A 750 10.56 -45.56 41.15
CA THR A 750 10.68 -46.25 42.45
C THR A 750 10.14 -45.38 43.57
N ASP A 751 9.70 -46.04 44.64
CA ASP A 751 9.16 -45.41 45.86
C ASP A 751 10.11 -44.38 46.49
N TRP A 752 11.42 -44.55 46.30
CA TRP A 752 12.43 -43.72 46.94
C TRP A 752 12.72 -42.40 46.22
N TRP A 753 12.77 -42.40 44.88
CA TRP A 753 13.19 -41.22 44.11
C TRP A 753 12.05 -40.53 43.38
N TRP A 754 11.00 -41.25 42.97
CA TRP A 754 9.93 -40.66 42.15
C TRP A 754 9.19 -39.51 42.85
N PRO A 755 8.82 -39.61 44.15
CA PRO A 755 8.22 -38.49 44.88
C PRO A 755 9.13 -37.26 44.95
N LYS A 756 10.44 -37.48 45.09
CA LYS A 756 11.43 -36.38 45.12
C LYS A 756 11.50 -35.67 43.76
N LEU A 757 11.44 -36.43 42.66
CA LEU A 757 11.38 -35.86 41.32
C LEU A 757 10.08 -35.06 41.11
N CYS A 758 8.94 -35.56 41.60
CA CYS A 758 7.68 -34.81 41.54
C CYS A 758 7.71 -33.52 42.40
N TYR A 759 8.33 -33.56 43.58
CA TYR A 759 8.55 -32.36 44.39
C TYR A 759 9.44 -31.35 43.67
N PHE A 760 10.56 -31.82 43.09
CA PHE A 760 11.43 -30.98 42.28
C PHE A 760 10.69 -30.35 41.10
N ALA A 761 9.96 -31.15 40.33
CA ALA A 761 9.20 -30.67 39.18
C ALA A 761 8.11 -29.67 39.58
N ALA A 762 7.40 -29.89 40.70
CA ALA A 762 6.40 -28.97 41.22
C ALA A 762 7.02 -27.64 41.66
N ILE A 763 8.15 -27.67 42.38
CA ILE A 763 8.87 -26.47 42.83
C ILE A 763 9.45 -25.72 41.63
N PHE A 764 10.08 -26.42 40.68
CA PHE A 764 10.64 -25.85 39.47
C PHE A 764 9.57 -25.16 38.63
N ASN A 765 8.41 -25.81 38.43
CA ASN A 765 7.28 -25.23 37.73
C ASN A 765 6.78 -23.96 38.43
N ALA A 766 6.60 -23.98 39.76
CA ALA A 766 6.18 -22.80 40.50
C ALA A 766 7.17 -21.62 40.39
N ILE A 767 8.48 -21.88 40.52
CA ILE A 767 9.52 -20.84 40.43
C ILE A 767 9.59 -20.25 39.02
N THR A 768 9.62 -21.11 37.99
CA THR A 768 9.73 -20.67 36.59
C THR A 768 8.52 -19.85 36.16
N LYS A 769 7.30 -20.25 36.53
CA LYS A 769 6.09 -19.45 36.23
C LYS A 769 6.08 -18.11 36.97
N ALA A 770 6.52 -18.05 38.24
CA ALA A 770 6.63 -16.80 38.98
C ALA A 770 7.66 -15.83 38.36
N ALA A 771 8.80 -16.34 37.90
CA ALA A 771 9.82 -15.54 37.21
C ALA A 771 9.29 -14.98 35.89
N LEU A 772 8.56 -15.78 35.10
CA LEU A 772 7.97 -15.34 33.83
C LEU A 772 6.86 -14.30 34.01
N ILE A 773 6.02 -14.43 35.05
CA ILE A 773 5.06 -13.37 35.42
C ILE A 773 5.78 -12.06 35.74
N THR A 774 6.87 -12.14 36.50
CA THR A 774 7.64 -10.96 36.90
C THR A 774 8.30 -10.29 35.69
N LEU A 775 8.85 -11.10 34.78
CA LEU A 775 9.41 -10.61 33.51
C LEU A 775 8.33 -9.94 32.65
N PHE A 776 7.16 -10.54 32.54
CA PHE A 776 6.04 -9.98 31.80
C PHE A 776 5.53 -8.67 32.42
N ALA A 777 5.34 -8.63 33.75
CA ALA A 777 4.96 -7.43 34.47
C ALA A 777 6.01 -6.31 34.34
N TYR A 778 7.29 -6.67 34.32
CA TYR A 778 8.38 -5.74 34.05
C TYR A 778 8.33 -5.20 32.61
N MET A 779 8.09 -6.05 31.60
CA MET A 779 7.91 -5.60 30.22
C MET A 779 6.72 -4.64 30.07
N LEU A 780 5.60 -4.92 30.74
CA LEU A 780 4.44 -4.02 30.81
C LEU A 780 4.79 -2.69 31.50
N ALA A 781 5.51 -2.74 32.62
CA ALA A 781 5.88 -1.55 33.39
C ALA A 781 6.92 -0.66 32.67
N VAL A 782 7.86 -1.25 31.92
CA VAL A 782 8.82 -0.52 31.07
C VAL A 782 8.07 0.16 29.91
N SER A 783 7.08 -0.51 29.31
CA SER A 783 6.22 0.06 28.28
C SER A 783 5.37 1.24 28.79
N TYR A 784 4.97 1.24 30.07
CA TYR A 784 4.19 2.31 30.70
C TYR A 784 4.97 3.62 30.93
N ARG A 785 6.32 3.60 30.87
CA ARG A 785 7.18 4.77 31.19
C ARG A 785 7.60 5.64 30.00
N GLY A 786 7.01 5.46 28.81
CA GLY A 786 7.19 6.39 27.69
C GLY A 786 8.48 6.23 26.87
N ILE A 787 9.06 5.02 26.82
CA ILE A 787 9.99 4.62 25.76
C ILE A 787 9.14 3.79 24.78
N ASP A 788 8.93 4.30 23.56
CA ASP A 788 7.87 3.91 22.61
C ASP A 788 7.47 2.43 22.58
N VAL A 789 6.27 2.14 23.07
CA VAL A 789 5.06 1.98 22.23
C VAL A 789 3.85 2.46 23.06
N SER A 790 3.01 3.36 22.53
CA SER A 790 1.91 4.03 23.25
C SER A 790 0.78 3.07 23.72
N TRP A 791 0.51 3.03 25.03
CA TRP A 791 -0.62 2.32 25.65
C TRP A 791 -1.47 3.29 26.49
N GLU A 792 -2.36 4.06 25.86
CA GLU A 792 -3.34 4.89 26.59
C GLU A 792 -4.69 4.18 26.72
N ILE A 793 -4.81 3.33 27.74
CA ILE A 793 -6.09 2.69 28.12
C ILE A 793 -6.95 3.65 28.98
N GLY A 794 -6.37 4.75 29.47
CA GLY A 794 -7.00 5.64 30.47
C GLY A 794 -7.89 6.77 29.93
N THR A 795 -7.87 7.05 28.62
CA THR A 795 -8.50 8.26 28.05
C THR A 795 -9.75 8.00 27.20
N TRP A 796 -10.20 6.74 27.08
CA TRP A 796 -11.24 6.35 26.12
C TRP A 796 -12.57 6.04 26.82
N SER A 797 -13.66 6.64 26.31
CA SER A 797 -15.01 6.35 26.79
C SER A 797 -15.54 5.03 26.18
N PHE A 798 -16.49 4.37 26.85
CA PHE A 798 -17.13 3.14 26.36
C PHE A 798 -17.76 3.31 24.97
N SER A 799 -18.24 4.50 24.62
CA SER A 799 -18.79 4.77 23.27
C SER A 799 -17.70 4.89 22.21
N SER A 800 -16.53 5.43 22.57
CA SER A 800 -15.33 5.46 21.71
C SER A 800 -14.80 4.05 21.41
N TRP A 801 -15.07 3.10 22.29
CA TRP A 801 -14.73 1.68 22.12
C TRP A 801 -15.67 0.94 21.15
N MET A 802 -16.90 1.43 20.96
CA MET A 802 -17.94 0.79 20.16
C MET A 802 -18.05 1.32 18.72
N GLN A 803 -17.34 2.40 18.37
CA GLN A 803 -17.52 3.13 17.09
C GLN A 803 -16.37 2.95 16.07
N ALA A 804 -15.37 2.11 16.34
CA ALA A 804 -14.27 1.86 15.40
C ALA A 804 -14.37 0.47 14.75
N PRO A 805 -14.62 0.37 13.42
CA PRO A 805 -14.36 -0.85 12.64
C PRO A 805 -12.93 -0.75 12.04
N SER A 806 -12.00 -1.71 12.23
CA SER A 806 -12.04 -3.12 11.82
C SER A 806 -11.53 -4.12 12.90
N TRP A 807 -12.49 -4.82 13.49
CA TRP A 807 -12.51 -6.15 14.12
C TRP A 807 -11.31 -6.73 14.91
N ILE A 808 -10.54 -5.92 15.64
CA ILE A 808 -10.13 -6.04 17.07
C ILE A 808 -8.91 -5.10 17.22
N ASN A 809 -9.09 -3.94 17.87
CA ASN A 809 -8.00 -2.99 18.12
C ASN A 809 -6.79 -3.68 18.80
N ALA A 810 -5.55 -3.27 18.48
CA ALA A 810 -4.32 -3.75 19.17
C ALA A 810 -4.43 -3.72 20.70
N ASN A 811 -5.15 -2.71 21.21
CA ASN A 811 -5.44 -2.54 22.62
C ASN A 811 -6.37 -3.62 23.18
N VAL A 812 -7.36 -4.05 22.40
CA VAL A 812 -8.28 -5.14 22.74
C VAL A 812 -7.56 -6.48 22.65
N VAL A 813 -6.81 -6.74 21.57
CA VAL A 813 -5.98 -7.95 21.42
C VAL A 813 -5.06 -8.08 22.63
N THR A 814 -4.35 -7.01 23.01
CA THR A 814 -3.38 -7.07 24.10
C THR A 814 -4.02 -7.14 25.47
N ALA A 815 -5.17 -6.50 25.68
CA ALA A 815 -5.95 -6.68 26.90
C ALA A 815 -6.40 -8.15 27.04
N ILE A 816 -6.93 -8.75 25.97
CA ILE A 816 -7.35 -10.15 25.94
C ILE A 816 -6.14 -11.07 26.15
N LEU A 817 -5.03 -10.86 25.43
CA LEU A 817 -3.79 -11.64 25.59
C LEU A 817 -3.26 -11.55 27.03
N SER A 818 -3.29 -10.38 27.64
CA SER A 818 -2.85 -10.20 29.04
C SER A 818 -3.73 -10.99 30.02
N VAL A 819 -5.05 -10.97 29.82
CA VAL A 819 -5.99 -11.76 30.64
C VAL A 819 -5.78 -13.26 30.43
N LEU A 820 -5.68 -13.71 29.18
CA LEU A 820 -5.42 -15.10 28.86
C LEU A 820 -4.09 -15.59 29.45
N LEU A 821 -3.08 -14.72 29.55
CA LEU A 821 -1.76 -15.07 30.07
C LEU A 821 -1.81 -15.29 31.57
N VAL A 822 -2.57 -14.44 32.28
CA VAL A 822 -2.85 -14.61 33.70
C VAL A 822 -3.60 -15.92 33.94
N LEU A 823 -4.65 -16.18 33.17
CA LEU A 823 -5.42 -17.43 33.26
C LEU A 823 -4.55 -18.66 32.99
N LEU A 824 -3.73 -18.62 31.94
CA LEU A 824 -2.79 -19.70 31.60
C LEU A 824 -1.80 -19.95 32.74
N THR A 825 -1.30 -18.89 33.34
CA THR A 825 -0.34 -19.02 34.43
C THR A 825 -0.98 -19.57 35.71
N LEU A 826 -2.20 -19.13 36.05
CA LEU A 826 -2.96 -19.68 37.17
C LEU A 826 -3.22 -21.18 36.98
N ALA A 827 -3.60 -21.59 35.75
CA ALA A 827 -3.76 -23.00 35.42
C ALA A 827 -2.45 -23.79 35.59
N GLN A 828 -1.32 -23.24 35.16
CA GLN A 828 0.01 -23.87 35.30
C GLN A 828 0.48 -23.96 36.76
N VAL A 829 0.21 -22.95 37.59
CA VAL A 829 0.50 -22.99 39.03
C VAL A 829 -0.37 -24.04 39.73
N PHE A 830 -1.65 -24.13 39.37
CA PHE A 830 -2.55 -25.16 39.86
C PHE A 830 -2.07 -26.57 39.49
N LEU A 831 -1.61 -26.77 38.25
CA LEU A 831 -1.04 -28.03 37.79
C LEU A 831 0.18 -28.47 38.63
N GLY A 832 1.05 -27.52 38.99
CA GLY A 832 2.16 -27.75 39.93
C GLY A 832 1.70 -28.19 41.32
N ARG A 833 0.63 -27.58 41.86
CA ARG A 833 0.03 -27.98 43.15
C ARG A 833 -0.51 -29.41 43.09
N VAL A 834 -1.12 -29.82 41.98
CA VAL A 834 -1.61 -31.20 41.82
C VAL A 834 -0.44 -32.19 41.83
N LEU A 835 0.66 -31.89 41.14
CA LEU A 835 1.84 -32.75 41.14
C LEU A 835 2.45 -32.88 42.54
N PHE A 836 2.46 -31.80 43.31
CA PHE A 836 2.88 -31.81 44.72
C PHE A 836 1.97 -32.67 45.59
N ALA A 837 0.64 -32.55 45.43
CA ALA A 837 -0.34 -33.36 46.15
C ALA A 837 -0.21 -34.86 45.80
N LEU A 838 0.04 -35.18 44.53
CA LEU A 838 0.32 -36.55 44.07
C LEU A 838 1.57 -37.12 44.73
N ALA A 839 2.66 -36.34 44.81
CA ALA A 839 3.91 -36.75 45.46
C ALA A 839 3.69 -37.03 46.96
N SER A 840 2.95 -36.15 47.64
CA SER A 840 2.61 -36.29 49.06
C SER A 840 1.76 -37.54 49.31
N LYS A 841 0.67 -37.73 48.56
CA LYS A 841 -0.21 -38.89 48.68
C LYS A 841 0.56 -40.21 48.45
N TYR A 842 1.46 -40.23 47.48
CA TYR A 842 2.28 -41.41 47.19
C TYR A 842 3.30 -41.69 48.30
N SER A 843 3.97 -40.67 48.84
CA SER A 843 4.87 -40.82 50.00
C SER A 843 4.14 -41.35 51.24
N HIS A 844 2.89 -40.93 51.48
CA HIS A 844 2.08 -41.42 52.59
C HIS A 844 1.62 -42.87 52.39
N MET A 845 1.24 -43.28 51.18
CA MET A 845 0.88 -44.68 50.87
C MET A 845 2.05 -45.65 51.07
N VAL A 846 3.26 -45.25 50.65
CA VAL A 846 4.49 -46.05 50.83
C VAL A 846 4.86 -46.18 52.33
N GLN A 847 4.65 -45.14 53.13
CA GLN A 847 4.92 -45.18 54.58
C GLN A 847 3.86 -45.98 55.36
N GLY A 848 2.64 -46.10 54.84
CA GLY A 848 1.51 -46.75 55.51
C GLY A 848 1.23 -48.20 55.11
N LYS A 849 2.23 -49.11 55.03
CA LYS A 849 2.06 -50.58 54.82
C LYS A 849 0.89 -51.03 53.89
N GLY A 850 0.56 -50.27 52.85
CA GLY A 850 -0.45 -50.61 51.85
C GLY A 850 0.23 -51.06 50.56
N LYS A 851 -0.24 -52.17 49.95
CA LYS A 851 0.20 -52.55 48.60
C LYS A 851 -0.03 -51.38 47.65
N VAL A 852 1.03 -50.96 46.95
CA VAL A 852 0.91 -50.09 45.77
C VAL A 852 -0.04 -50.79 44.79
N PRO A 853 -1.15 -50.18 44.37
CA PRO A 853 -2.05 -50.80 43.41
C PRO A 853 -1.28 -51.02 42.10
N SER A 854 -1.26 -52.26 41.61
CA SER A 854 -0.75 -52.56 40.28
C SER A 854 -1.56 -51.80 39.24
N THR A 855 -0.91 -51.31 38.19
CA THR A 855 -1.52 -50.75 36.99
C THR A 855 -2.26 -51.82 36.18
N THR A 856 -3.24 -52.48 36.80
CA THR A 856 -4.19 -53.38 36.16
C THR A 856 -5.46 -52.59 35.88
N CYS A 857 -5.66 -52.20 34.62
CA CYS A 857 -6.91 -51.63 34.15
C CYS A 857 -7.96 -52.75 34.05
N THR A 858 -9.06 -52.64 34.79
CA THR A 858 -10.25 -53.47 34.58
C THR A 858 -11.05 -52.92 33.40
N PRO A 859 -11.52 -53.76 32.45
CA PRO A 859 -12.37 -53.32 31.36
C PRO A 859 -13.81 -53.19 31.87
N SER A 860 -14.39 -52.00 31.83
CA SER A 860 -15.84 -51.82 31.91
C SER A 860 -16.30 -50.89 30.79
N GLU A 861 -17.38 -51.33 30.13
CA GLU A 861 -18.19 -50.64 29.13
C GLU A 861 -17.66 -50.61 27.69
N ALA A 862 -17.63 -51.80 27.09
CA ALA A 862 -18.02 -51.96 25.69
C ALA A 862 -19.03 -53.13 25.62
N GLU A 863 -20.07 -52.95 24.81
CA GLU A 863 -21.21 -53.85 24.55
C GLU A 863 -22.40 -53.73 25.52
N GLU A 864 -23.35 -52.85 25.18
CA GLU A 864 -24.76 -53.26 25.19
C GLU A 864 -25.52 -52.67 23.99
N THR A 865 -26.33 -53.55 23.42
CA THR A 865 -26.93 -53.61 22.09
C THR A 865 -28.08 -52.63 21.81
N ALA A 866 -28.22 -52.25 20.54
CA ALA A 866 -29.49 -51.86 19.95
C ALA A 866 -30.38 -53.09 19.69
N SER A 867 -31.57 -53.15 20.29
CA SER A 867 -32.85 -53.59 19.68
C SER A 867 -33.97 -53.78 20.73
N SER A 868 -35.21 -53.52 20.29
CA SER A 868 -36.54 -53.91 20.81
C SER A 868 -37.31 -52.98 21.77
N GLU A 869 -38.31 -52.31 21.18
CA GLU A 869 -39.74 -52.16 21.54
C GLU A 869 -40.23 -52.01 23.00
N ILE A 870 -40.98 -50.91 23.19
CA ILE A 870 -42.28 -50.76 23.89
C ILE A 870 -42.40 -51.32 25.32
N GLU A 871 -42.55 -50.45 26.33
CA GLU A 871 -43.84 -50.17 27.01
C GLU A 871 -43.72 -49.02 28.03
N ILE A 872 -44.84 -48.32 28.24
CA ILE A 872 -45.03 -47.17 29.12
C ILE A 872 -45.38 -47.68 30.52
N GLU A 873 -44.69 -47.23 31.57
CA GLU A 873 -45.30 -46.91 32.88
C GLU A 873 -44.32 -46.19 33.82
N GLU A 874 -44.85 -45.22 34.57
CA GLU A 874 -44.18 -44.34 35.53
C GLU A 874 -44.74 -44.64 36.96
N PRO A 875 -44.26 -44.03 38.06
CA PRO A 875 -43.11 -44.45 38.88
C PRO A 875 -43.51 -44.85 40.32
N THR A 876 -42.67 -45.62 41.04
CA THR A 876 -42.62 -45.53 42.52
C THR A 876 -41.21 -45.74 43.09
N ASN A 877 -40.82 -44.77 43.92
CA ASN A 877 -39.60 -44.72 44.71
C ASN A 877 -39.59 -45.72 45.89
N LYS A 878 -38.47 -46.43 46.12
CA LYS A 878 -37.54 -46.23 47.27
C LYS A 878 -36.66 -47.46 47.53
N HIS A 879 -35.35 -47.17 47.56
CA HIS A 879 -34.27 -47.70 48.40
C HIS A 879 -33.89 -49.19 48.39
N GLY A 880 -32.62 -49.42 48.02
CA GLY A 880 -31.79 -50.49 48.60
C GLY A 880 -30.76 -51.12 47.67
N SER A 881 -29.86 -50.37 47.03
CA SER A 881 -28.69 -50.95 46.35
C SER A 881 -27.48 -51.04 47.30
N SER A 882 -26.96 -52.25 47.48
CA SER A 882 -25.61 -52.52 47.95
C SER A 882 -24.70 -52.76 46.75
N SER A 883 -23.72 -51.90 46.50
CA SER A 883 -22.58 -52.21 45.61
C SER A 883 -21.38 -51.30 45.90
N CYS A 884 -20.20 -51.92 46.02
CA CYS A 884 -18.92 -51.28 46.27
C CYS A 884 -18.49 -50.31 45.16
N GLU A 885 -18.09 -49.11 45.56
CA GLU A 885 -17.34 -48.12 44.78
C GLU A 885 -15.88 -48.52 44.62
N SER A 886 -15.31 -48.31 43.43
CA SER A 886 -13.86 -48.27 43.21
C SER A 886 -13.51 -47.06 42.34
N ASP A 887 -13.57 -45.88 42.95
CA ASP A 887 -13.10 -44.62 42.35
C ASP A 887 -11.59 -44.46 42.58
N LEU A 888 -10.83 -44.61 41.50
CA LEU A 888 -9.57 -43.88 41.36
C LEU A 888 -9.96 -42.52 40.78
N TRP A 889 -9.77 -41.46 41.58
CA TRP A 889 -10.16 -40.05 41.40
C TRP A 889 -11.49 -39.68 42.07
N PRO A 890 -11.49 -39.15 43.32
CA PRO A 890 -12.67 -38.48 43.83
C PRO A 890 -12.79 -37.10 43.16
N ASP A 891 -13.93 -36.88 42.51
CA ASP A 891 -14.50 -35.57 42.26
C ASP A 891 -14.85 -34.95 43.62
N ASP A 892 -13.88 -34.28 44.25
CA ASP A 892 -14.17 -33.26 45.26
C ASP A 892 -12.91 -32.46 45.61
N ILE A 893 -12.76 -31.31 44.94
CA ILE A 893 -12.16 -30.14 45.57
C ILE A 893 -13.23 -29.05 45.46
N SER A 894 -14.09 -28.98 46.48
CA SER A 894 -15.01 -27.89 46.68
C SER A 894 -14.30 -26.68 47.29
N VAL A 895 -14.63 -25.52 46.71
CA VAL A 895 -14.32 -24.11 47.03
C VAL A 895 -12.94 -23.58 46.63
#